data_AF-A0A4U1IZH7-F1
#
_entry.id   AF-A0A4U1IZH7-F1
#
_cell.length_a   1.000
_cell.length_b   1.000
_cell.length_c   1.000
_cell.angle_alpha   90.00
_cell.angle_beta   90.00
_cell.angle_gamma   90.00
#
_symmetry.space_group_name_H-M   'P 1'
#
loop_
_entity.id
_entity.type
_entity.pdbx_description
1 polymer ?
#
loop_
_entity_poly.entity_id
_entity_poly.type
_entity_poly.pdbx_seq_one_letter_code
_entity_poly.pdbx_strand_id
1 'polypeptide(L)'
;MMTLPSLVRTISRTGAALLGASSLLLVAGCSDDPPSQAPGLSCGEGTQAVGRECLPTALEPGRYLSPLVQLQNLAEVGSHTDEVRIREDNLLLNCSYTFNVIDATHANDMETLTGEGLKHTIPGDTRTPGCKHLAWDDKLVFTTHLGNIRNPAFLSGWDITDPEAPVQLPVLQEPGISYEGVDVANHHIFVGLHENGLGVYDYDAANGFTRVGSLGGFTNAWGIAARDKHVFVADGIGGFATVDATDPAKPVELGRVAIGGQARGVVVDGNFAYVAAGSAGVAVVDIADLASPKVVGRAEMPGTALRVAFSEGRIFVAAWNDVRVYDVKTPSAPTYVASVRIPRPFDYEDADRELPTMRTFGVAARGQDVFIGAWENPYSYRLEPDRLAPNIRLPETAARLDFGKVAAGAAKTIQIPVTNQGTAPLTLVDNWISGKAFRVEPKQARIEPGETFSLEVTYVASAAEEEVGYLHIVSDDPAAPVRKAYLVGNAPGVTLGSPLPATTATLLDGTTWTSEASAGKVLLLSYFATFCPVCANHLPDVEERFWQSYRDKGLEIVALNPRETTDKIGDVQAYCENLVVSFPLGIEEPASTYAAVTTNFVGPNPFPVDVIVGKDGTVRYASHEYDPDAMAAVIEELLAE
;
A
#
# COMPACT_ATOMS: atom_id res chain seq x y z
N MET A 1 -16.49 -59.24 18.26
CA MET A 1 -17.73 -60.00 17.96
C MET A 1 -18.89 -59.37 18.72
N MET A 2 -20.13 -59.59 18.26
CA MET A 2 -21.40 -59.04 18.78
C MET A 2 -21.57 -59.30 20.30
N THR A 3 -22.37 -58.56 21.10
CA THR A 3 -23.79 -58.13 20.90
C THR A 3 -24.20 -56.85 21.68
N LEU A 4 -25.34 -56.25 21.30
CA LEU A 4 -26.04 -55.09 21.93
C LEU A 4 -26.58 -55.35 23.37
N PRO A 5 -27.03 -54.30 24.11
CA PRO A 5 -28.48 -54.04 24.20
C PRO A 5 -28.99 -52.55 24.32
N SER A 6 -30.16 -52.32 23.71
CA SER A 6 -31.33 -51.44 24.01
C SER A 6 -31.30 -50.15 24.88
N LEU A 7 -31.68 -49.02 24.26
CA LEU A 7 -32.89 -48.16 24.46
C LEU A 7 -33.60 -47.99 25.85
N VAL A 8 -33.94 -46.72 26.16
CA VAL A 8 -35.30 -46.12 26.42
C VAL A 8 -35.65 -45.34 27.74
N ARG A 9 -36.07 -44.06 27.56
CA ARG A 9 -36.96 -43.14 28.35
C ARG A 9 -36.56 -42.74 29.81
N THR A 10 -36.79 -41.49 30.26
CA THR A 10 -38.13 -40.87 30.55
C THR A 10 -38.25 -39.33 30.35
N ILE A 11 -39.44 -38.78 30.65
CA ILE A 11 -39.96 -37.42 30.36
C ILE A 11 -40.52 -36.78 31.66
N SER A 12 -40.47 -35.45 31.80
CA SER A 12 -41.37 -34.63 32.66
C SER A 12 -41.55 -33.22 32.06
N ARG A 13 -42.68 -32.51 32.30
CA ARG A 13 -43.14 -31.42 31.38
C ARG A 13 -44.23 -30.43 31.91
N THR A 14 -43.90 -29.44 32.76
CA THR A 14 -44.79 -28.31 33.16
C THR A 14 -43.99 -27.03 33.48
N GLY A 15 -44.37 -25.77 33.18
CA GLY A 15 -45.66 -25.10 32.86
C GLY A 15 -46.03 -24.14 34.02
N ALA A 16 -46.42 -22.86 33.89
CA ALA A 16 -47.02 -22.05 32.82
C ALA A 16 -46.68 -20.52 33.01
N ALA A 17 -46.58 -19.66 31.97
CA ALA A 17 -47.60 -18.72 31.40
C ALA A 17 -47.93 -17.46 32.26
N LEU A 18 -48.35 -16.28 31.75
CA LEU A 18 -49.08 -15.92 30.51
C LEU A 18 -49.06 -14.39 30.19
N LEU A 19 -49.53 -14.00 28.98
CA LEU A 19 -49.97 -12.66 28.44
C LEU A 19 -48.96 -11.88 27.55
N GLY A 20 -49.27 -11.47 26.29
CA GLY A 20 -50.40 -11.85 25.41
C GLY A 20 -50.58 -11.00 24.11
N ALA A 21 -51.17 -11.63 23.06
CA ALA A 21 -51.89 -11.07 21.86
C ALA A 21 -51.14 -10.13 20.86
N SER A 22 -51.40 -10.09 19.54
CA SER A 22 -52.33 -10.78 18.59
C SER A 22 -51.72 -10.76 17.17
N SER A 23 -51.74 -11.81 16.31
CA SER A 23 -52.85 -12.45 15.54
C SER A 23 -53.19 -11.78 14.19
N LEU A 24 -52.85 -12.40 13.03
CA LEU A 24 -53.80 -13.19 12.20
C LEU A 24 -53.11 -13.98 11.05
N LEU A 25 -53.71 -15.11 10.65
CA LEU A 25 -53.31 -15.97 9.52
C LEU A 25 -54.29 -15.83 8.33
N LEU A 26 -53.83 -16.21 7.13
CA LEU A 26 -54.60 -17.09 6.23
C LEU A 26 -53.63 -17.87 5.31
N VAL A 27 -54.03 -19.08 4.88
CA VAL A 27 -53.12 -20.17 4.44
C VAL A 27 -53.64 -20.88 3.17
N ALA A 28 -52.68 -21.45 2.42
CA ALA A 28 -52.76 -22.53 1.41
C ALA A 28 -52.51 -22.09 -0.05
N GLY A 29 -51.64 -22.74 -0.83
CA GLY A 29 -50.73 -23.84 -0.48
C GLY A 29 -50.01 -24.46 -1.71
N CYS A 30 -49.23 -25.51 -1.46
CA CYS A 30 -48.47 -26.36 -2.40
C CYS A 30 -47.13 -25.84 -2.95
N SER A 31 -46.06 -26.34 -2.33
CA SER A 31 -44.81 -26.88 -2.92
C SER A 31 -44.21 -26.21 -4.17
N ASP A 32 -43.03 -25.63 -3.99
CA ASP A 32 -41.80 -26.04 -4.69
C ASP A 32 -40.63 -25.86 -3.70
N ASP A 33 -39.73 -26.85 -3.61
CA ASP A 33 -38.52 -26.74 -2.79
C ASP A 33 -37.52 -25.76 -3.43
N PRO A 34 -36.74 -24.98 -2.65
CA PRO A 34 -35.65 -24.21 -3.22
C PRO A 34 -34.59 -25.16 -3.82
N PRO A 35 -33.98 -24.83 -4.97
CA PRO A 35 -32.93 -25.65 -5.56
C PRO A 35 -31.80 -25.88 -4.55
N SER A 36 -31.39 -27.14 -4.38
CA SER A 36 -30.37 -27.54 -3.42
C SER A 36 -29.07 -26.74 -3.59
N GLN A 37 -28.68 -25.99 -2.56
CA GLN A 37 -27.34 -25.42 -2.48
C GLN A 37 -26.31 -26.55 -2.49
N ALA A 38 -25.34 -26.47 -3.40
CA ALA A 38 -24.17 -27.34 -3.37
C ALA A 38 -23.25 -26.93 -2.20
N PRO A 39 -22.72 -27.86 -1.40
CA PRO A 39 -21.80 -27.52 -0.32
C PRO A 39 -20.47 -27.02 -0.88
N GLY A 40 -20.01 -25.85 -0.43
CA GLY A 40 -18.64 -25.35 -0.65
C GLY A 40 -18.52 -23.98 -1.33
N LEU A 41 -19.54 -23.50 -2.07
CA LEU A 41 -19.47 -22.20 -2.75
C LEU A 41 -20.10 -21.08 -1.90
N SER A 42 -19.30 -20.09 -1.50
CA SER A 42 -19.77 -18.85 -0.84
C SER A 42 -19.40 -17.65 -1.71
N CYS A 43 -20.39 -17.07 -2.38
CA CYS A 43 -20.18 -15.93 -3.27
C CYS A 43 -20.00 -14.62 -2.49
N GLY A 44 -19.16 -13.72 -3.02
CA GLY A 44 -18.89 -12.40 -2.44
C GLY A 44 -20.04 -11.40 -2.60
N GLU A 45 -19.94 -10.27 -1.91
CA GLU A 45 -20.93 -9.19 -1.99
C GLU A 45 -21.11 -8.69 -3.43
N GLY A 46 -22.36 -8.44 -3.83
CA GLY A 46 -22.71 -8.09 -5.23
C GLY A 46 -22.75 -9.27 -6.22
N THR A 47 -22.63 -10.50 -5.74
CA THR A 47 -22.81 -11.72 -6.55
C THR A 47 -23.75 -12.73 -5.91
N GLN A 48 -24.32 -13.61 -6.73
CA GLN A 48 -25.17 -14.72 -6.31
C GLN A 48 -24.71 -16.01 -6.99
N ALA A 49 -24.82 -17.14 -6.28
CA ALA A 49 -24.50 -18.45 -6.85
C ALA A 49 -25.55 -18.84 -7.91
N VAL A 50 -25.11 -19.02 -9.15
CA VAL A 50 -25.93 -19.53 -10.26
C VAL A 50 -25.21 -20.75 -10.83
N GLY A 51 -25.65 -21.94 -10.43
CA GLY A 51 -24.91 -23.17 -10.71
C GLY A 51 -23.69 -23.32 -9.81
N ARG A 52 -22.49 -23.46 -10.41
CA ARG A 52 -21.20 -23.52 -9.69
C ARG A 52 -20.39 -22.22 -9.80
N GLU A 53 -21.01 -21.14 -10.30
CA GLU A 53 -20.37 -19.85 -10.55
C GLU A 53 -21.05 -18.74 -9.74
N CYS A 54 -20.27 -17.74 -9.34
CA CYS A 54 -20.77 -16.53 -8.69
C CYS A 54 -21.03 -15.46 -9.75
N LEU A 55 -22.30 -15.24 -10.10
CA LEU A 55 -22.71 -14.27 -11.11
C LEU A 55 -23.14 -12.94 -10.47
N PRO A 56 -22.94 -11.79 -11.15
CA PRO A 56 -23.48 -10.50 -10.75
C PRO A 56 -24.96 -10.52 -10.34
N THR A 57 -25.32 -9.86 -9.24
CA THR A 57 -26.73 -9.56 -8.93
C THR A 57 -27.22 -8.37 -9.75
N ALA A 58 -28.51 -8.37 -10.11
CA ALA A 58 -29.15 -7.22 -10.76
C ALA A 58 -29.33 -6.08 -9.75
N LEU A 59 -29.07 -4.85 -10.19
CA LEU A 59 -29.17 -3.65 -9.35
C LEU A 59 -30.63 -3.31 -9.02
N GLU A 60 -30.92 -3.03 -7.75
CA GLU A 60 -32.09 -2.20 -7.41
C GLU A 60 -31.84 -0.76 -7.91
N PRO A 61 -32.83 -0.07 -8.50
CA PRO A 61 -32.67 1.32 -8.91
C PRO A 61 -32.22 2.20 -7.73
N GLY A 62 -31.07 2.87 -7.88
CA GLY A 62 -30.45 3.68 -6.82
C GLY A 62 -29.41 2.94 -5.96
N ARG A 63 -29.08 1.69 -6.27
CA ARG A 63 -27.87 1.02 -5.75
C ARG A 63 -26.85 0.83 -6.87
N TYR A 64 -25.62 1.26 -6.64
CA TYR A 64 -24.48 0.88 -7.46
C TYR A 64 -23.85 -0.41 -6.93
N LEU A 65 -23.07 -1.09 -7.76
CA LEU A 65 -22.15 -2.16 -7.33
C LEU A 65 -20.75 -1.81 -7.84
N SER A 66 -19.72 -2.26 -7.11
CA SER A 66 -18.33 -2.09 -7.53
C SER A 66 -18.12 -2.62 -8.95
N PRO A 67 -17.40 -1.90 -9.83
CA PRO A 67 -16.93 -2.45 -11.10
C PRO A 67 -15.86 -3.53 -10.91
N LEU A 68 -15.15 -3.54 -9.77
CA LEU A 68 -14.26 -4.64 -9.37
C LEU A 68 -15.00 -5.59 -8.44
N VAL A 69 -15.31 -6.78 -8.93
CA VAL A 69 -16.00 -7.85 -8.19
C VAL A 69 -14.97 -8.78 -7.58
N GLN A 70 -14.96 -8.95 -6.25
CA GLN A 70 -14.10 -9.94 -5.61
C GLN A 70 -14.56 -11.35 -5.97
N LEU A 71 -13.64 -12.17 -6.50
CA LEU A 71 -13.90 -13.56 -6.84
C LEU A 71 -13.44 -14.50 -5.72
N GLN A 72 -12.19 -14.34 -5.26
CA GLN A 72 -11.59 -15.22 -4.26
C GLN A 72 -10.55 -14.47 -3.41
N ASN A 73 -10.31 -15.01 -2.21
CA ASN A 73 -9.16 -14.70 -1.35
C ASN A 73 -8.47 -16.03 -1.04
N LEU A 74 -7.20 -16.17 -1.38
CA LEU A 74 -6.46 -17.42 -1.21
C LEU A 74 -5.69 -17.39 0.13
N ALA A 75 -6.42 -17.74 1.20
CA ALA A 75 -5.95 -17.61 2.57
C ALA A 75 -4.68 -18.41 2.88
N GLU A 76 -3.81 -17.85 3.73
CA GLU A 76 -2.58 -18.46 4.28
C GLU A 76 -1.47 -18.77 3.25
N VAL A 77 -1.64 -18.38 1.99
CA VAL A 77 -0.65 -18.59 0.92
C VAL A 77 0.47 -17.54 0.96
N GLY A 78 0.14 -16.31 1.36
CA GLY A 78 1.09 -15.22 1.48
C GLY A 78 1.36 -14.81 2.93
N SER A 79 2.57 -14.32 3.17
CA SER A 79 2.82 -13.36 4.23
C SER A 79 3.69 -12.27 3.63
N HIS A 80 3.17 -11.05 3.59
CA HIS A 80 3.76 -9.88 2.93
C HIS A 80 3.94 -10.10 1.41
N THR A 81 2.87 -10.14 0.62
CA THR A 81 2.99 -10.27 -0.85
C THR A 81 3.51 -8.98 -1.48
N ASP A 82 4.77 -8.99 -1.91
CA ASP A 82 5.47 -7.91 -2.62
C ASP A 82 5.18 -7.89 -4.14
N GLU A 83 4.98 -9.07 -4.74
CA GLU A 83 4.64 -9.20 -6.16
C GLU A 83 3.65 -10.34 -6.43
N VAL A 84 2.78 -10.10 -7.41
CA VAL A 84 2.17 -11.15 -8.21
C VAL A 84 2.42 -10.86 -9.70
N ARG A 85 2.70 -11.87 -10.52
CA ARG A 85 2.68 -11.79 -12.00
C ARG A 85 1.96 -13.00 -12.56
N ILE A 86 1.11 -12.80 -13.57
CA ILE A 86 0.38 -13.85 -14.28
C ILE A 86 1.12 -14.22 -15.57
N ARG A 87 1.33 -15.52 -15.81
CA ARG A 87 1.96 -16.05 -17.02
C ARG A 87 0.93 -16.32 -18.12
N GLU A 88 1.41 -16.45 -19.36
CA GLU A 88 0.60 -16.85 -20.52
C GLU A 88 0.01 -18.26 -20.38
N ASP A 89 0.66 -19.15 -19.63
CA ASP A 89 0.17 -20.49 -19.28
C ASP A 89 -0.75 -20.50 -18.04
N ASN A 90 -1.28 -19.33 -17.66
CA ASN A 90 -2.22 -19.10 -16.55
C ASN A 90 -1.69 -19.38 -15.13
N LEU A 91 -0.40 -19.67 -14.98
CA LEU A 91 0.24 -19.76 -13.68
C LEU A 91 0.43 -18.35 -13.09
N LEU A 92 -0.20 -18.10 -11.94
CA LEU A 92 0.04 -16.91 -11.12
C LEU A 92 1.24 -17.19 -10.21
N LEU A 93 2.30 -16.41 -10.37
CA LEU A 93 3.47 -16.45 -9.52
C LEU A 93 3.32 -15.41 -8.42
N ASN A 94 3.49 -15.83 -7.16
CA ASN A 94 3.36 -14.99 -5.98
C ASN A 94 4.69 -14.91 -5.24
N CYS A 95 5.23 -13.69 -5.08
CA CYS A 95 6.41 -13.38 -4.27
C CYS A 95 5.99 -12.70 -2.96
N SER A 96 6.45 -13.27 -1.85
CA SER A 96 6.23 -12.80 -0.49
C SER A 96 7.38 -13.30 0.40
N TYR A 97 7.20 -13.39 1.73
CA TYR A 97 8.07 -14.22 2.59
C TYR A 97 8.13 -15.72 2.17
N THR A 98 7.29 -16.14 1.24
CA THR A 98 7.35 -17.39 0.46
C THR A 98 7.23 -17.10 -1.05
N PHE A 99 7.67 -18.04 -1.88
CA PHE A 99 7.32 -18.14 -3.29
C PHE A 99 6.22 -19.19 -3.48
N ASN A 100 5.18 -18.89 -4.25
CA ASN A 100 4.13 -19.83 -4.59
C ASN A 100 3.87 -19.85 -6.10
N VAL A 101 3.63 -21.05 -6.64
CA VAL A 101 3.03 -21.25 -7.97
C VAL A 101 1.55 -21.57 -7.77
N ILE A 102 0.67 -20.80 -8.39
CA ILE A 102 -0.79 -20.90 -8.23
C ILE A 102 -1.40 -21.14 -9.62
N ASP A 103 -2.25 -22.14 -9.78
CA ASP A 103 -3.10 -22.24 -10.97
C ASP A 103 -4.15 -21.13 -10.90
N ALA A 104 -4.11 -20.21 -11.86
CA ALA A 104 -5.09 -19.14 -12.01
C ALA A 104 -5.83 -19.21 -13.36
N THR A 105 -5.95 -20.41 -13.94
CA THR A 105 -6.78 -20.68 -15.13
C THR A 105 -8.21 -20.17 -14.93
N HIS A 106 -8.76 -20.35 -13.74
CA HIS A 106 -10.03 -19.75 -13.33
C HIS A 106 -9.78 -18.80 -12.15
N ALA A 107 -9.95 -17.49 -12.35
CA ALA A 107 -9.69 -16.52 -11.28
C ALA A 107 -10.63 -16.65 -10.07
N ASN A 108 -11.74 -17.39 -10.18
CA ASN A 108 -12.66 -17.69 -9.08
C ASN A 108 -12.44 -19.08 -8.44
N ASP A 109 -11.42 -19.82 -8.87
CA ASP A 109 -11.10 -21.17 -8.40
C ASP A 109 -9.58 -21.40 -8.53
N MET A 110 -8.80 -20.50 -7.92
CA MET A 110 -7.34 -20.57 -7.85
C MET A 110 -6.90 -21.56 -6.78
N GLU A 111 -5.84 -22.32 -7.06
CA GLU A 111 -5.26 -23.31 -6.14
C GLU A 111 -3.71 -23.22 -6.14
N THR A 112 -3.09 -23.32 -4.96
CA THR A 112 -1.63 -23.34 -4.82
C THR A 112 -1.09 -24.73 -5.16
N LEU A 113 -0.27 -24.81 -6.21
CA LEU A 113 0.30 -26.08 -6.69
C LEU A 113 1.44 -26.59 -5.80
N THR A 114 2.18 -25.68 -5.14
CA THR A 114 3.36 -26.03 -4.34
C THR A 114 3.06 -26.57 -2.93
N GLY A 115 1.77 -26.63 -2.54
CA GLY A 115 1.33 -27.09 -1.22
C GLY A 115 1.67 -26.12 -0.09
N GLU A 116 2.89 -26.19 0.44
CA GLU A 116 3.42 -25.22 1.40
C GLU A 116 4.26 -24.16 0.67
N GLY A 117 4.11 -22.89 1.06
CA GLY A 117 4.83 -21.79 0.39
C GLY A 117 6.34 -21.95 0.47
N LEU A 118 7.00 -21.98 -0.68
CA LEU A 118 8.41 -22.30 -0.83
C LEU A 118 9.28 -21.17 -0.26
N LYS A 119 10.43 -21.52 0.33
CA LYS A 119 11.39 -20.53 0.87
C LYS A 119 12.78 -20.83 0.37
N HIS A 120 13.54 -19.79 0.05
CA HIS A 120 14.92 -19.97 -0.37
C HIS A 120 15.78 -20.42 0.81
N THR A 121 16.60 -21.42 0.57
CA THR A 121 17.70 -21.82 1.46
C THR A 121 18.99 -21.23 0.90
N ILE A 122 19.71 -20.47 1.72
CA ILE A 122 21.03 -19.92 1.39
C ILE A 122 22.12 -20.91 1.88
N PRO A 123 23.08 -21.32 1.04
CA PRO A 123 24.14 -22.24 1.45
C PRO A 123 24.97 -21.72 2.64
N GLY A 124 25.07 -22.51 3.71
CA GLY A 124 25.80 -22.13 4.93
C GLY A 124 25.03 -21.20 5.88
N ASP A 125 23.77 -20.90 5.56
CA ASP A 125 22.88 -20.04 6.33
C ASP A 125 21.75 -20.85 7.01
N THR A 126 21.16 -20.31 8.07
CA THR A 126 19.95 -20.86 8.70
C THR A 126 18.70 -20.05 8.40
N ARG A 127 18.84 -18.91 7.72
CA ARG A 127 17.75 -17.99 7.39
C ARG A 127 17.06 -18.42 6.08
N THR A 128 15.75 -18.21 6.04
CA THR A 128 14.87 -18.58 4.92
C THR A 128 14.09 -17.37 4.40
N PRO A 129 14.78 -16.41 3.73
CA PRO A 129 14.13 -15.22 3.18
C PRO A 129 13.21 -15.56 2.00
N GLY A 130 12.18 -14.74 1.85
CA GLY A 130 11.30 -14.72 0.68
C GLY A 130 11.71 -13.68 -0.35
N CYS A 131 11.01 -13.64 -1.48
CA CYS A 131 11.34 -12.86 -2.67
C CYS A 131 10.49 -11.59 -2.81
N LYS A 132 11.07 -10.58 -3.48
CA LYS A 132 10.45 -9.25 -3.65
C LYS A 132 10.02 -8.97 -5.09
N HIS A 133 10.85 -9.33 -6.07
CA HIS A 133 10.48 -9.26 -7.48
C HIS A 133 10.77 -10.58 -8.19
N LEU A 134 10.03 -10.84 -9.27
CA LEU A 134 10.19 -12.03 -10.09
C LEU A 134 10.02 -11.75 -11.59
N ALA A 135 10.69 -12.57 -12.40
CA ALA A 135 10.53 -12.68 -13.84
C ALA A 135 10.79 -14.13 -14.27
N TRP A 136 10.67 -14.47 -15.56
CA TRP A 136 10.92 -15.83 -16.02
C TRP A 136 11.49 -15.91 -17.43
N ASP A 137 12.23 -16.98 -17.70
CA ASP A 137 12.56 -17.48 -19.03
C ASP A 137 12.04 -18.92 -19.16
N ASP A 138 11.05 -19.14 -20.02
CA ASP A 138 10.29 -20.40 -20.14
C ASP A 138 9.83 -21.01 -18.80
N LYS A 139 10.59 -21.97 -18.25
CA LYS A 139 10.32 -22.67 -16.97
C LYS A 139 11.24 -22.26 -15.83
N LEU A 140 12.17 -21.33 -16.05
CA LEU A 140 13.02 -20.77 -15.00
C LEU A 140 12.42 -19.45 -14.52
N VAL A 141 11.97 -19.39 -13.27
CA VAL A 141 11.54 -18.16 -12.60
C VAL A 141 12.73 -17.60 -11.85
N PHE A 142 13.15 -16.37 -12.15
CA PHE A 142 14.21 -15.68 -11.44
C PHE A 142 13.59 -14.78 -10.36
N THR A 143 14.19 -14.78 -9.17
CA THR A 143 13.71 -14.02 -8.01
C THR A 143 14.82 -13.17 -7.41
N THR A 144 14.47 -11.94 -7.05
CA THR A 144 15.36 -11.00 -6.36
C THR A 144 14.94 -10.82 -4.91
N HIS A 145 15.96 -10.58 -4.09
CA HIS A 145 15.83 -10.56 -2.64
C HIS A 145 16.57 -9.35 -2.10
N LEU A 146 15.81 -8.42 -1.50
CA LEU A 146 16.36 -7.29 -0.78
C LEU A 146 17.26 -7.76 0.37
N GLY A 147 18.41 -7.11 0.49
CA GLY A 147 19.27 -7.25 1.65
C GLY A 147 18.78 -6.43 2.84
N ASN A 148 19.10 -6.87 4.04
CA ASN A 148 19.12 -6.06 5.25
C ASN A 148 20.26 -6.52 6.16
N ILE A 149 20.50 -5.84 7.29
CA ILE A 149 21.54 -6.19 8.28
C ILE A 149 21.62 -7.69 8.65
N ARG A 150 20.47 -8.39 8.62
CA ARG A 150 20.35 -9.81 8.95
C ARG A 150 20.30 -10.73 7.72
N ASN A 151 20.21 -10.23 6.49
CA ASN A 151 20.11 -11.01 5.26
C ASN A 151 20.91 -10.35 4.13
N PRO A 152 21.99 -10.95 3.59
CA PRO A 152 22.63 -10.41 2.39
C PRO A 152 21.66 -10.51 1.20
N ALA A 153 21.58 -9.46 0.38
CA ALA A 153 20.78 -9.45 -0.84
C ALA A 153 21.26 -10.54 -1.81
N PHE A 154 20.36 -11.14 -2.59
CA PHE A 154 20.74 -12.17 -3.56
C PHE A 154 19.82 -12.26 -4.77
N LEU A 155 20.37 -12.82 -5.85
CA LEU A 155 19.65 -13.31 -7.02
C LEU A 155 19.55 -14.84 -6.92
N SER A 156 18.38 -15.39 -7.17
CA SER A 156 18.13 -16.83 -7.24
C SER A 156 16.91 -17.10 -8.11
N GLY A 157 16.19 -18.19 -7.87
CA GLY A 157 14.97 -18.51 -8.58
C GLY A 157 14.46 -19.93 -8.32
N TRP A 158 13.53 -20.37 -9.16
CA TRP A 158 12.92 -21.69 -9.16
C TRP A 158 12.79 -22.22 -10.59
N ASP A 159 13.25 -23.44 -10.83
CA ASP A 159 12.84 -24.24 -11.99
C ASP A 159 11.43 -24.80 -11.70
N ILE A 160 10.45 -24.35 -12.50
CA ILE A 160 9.04 -24.75 -12.43
C ILE A 160 8.65 -25.65 -13.62
N THR A 161 9.61 -26.42 -14.17
CA THR A 161 9.32 -27.46 -15.19
C THR A 161 8.26 -28.44 -14.68
N ASP A 162 8.30 -28.75 -13.38
CA ASP A 162 7.16 -29.26 -12.63
C ASP A 162 6.65 -28.15 -11.69
N PRO A 163 5.45 -27.58 -11.93
CA PRO A 163 4.92 -26.49 -11.12
C PRO A 163 4.36 -26.95 -9.76
N GLU A 164 4.11 -28.25 -9.57
CA GLU A 164 3.73 -28.84 -8.27
C GLU A 164 4.98 -29.12 -7.41
N ALA A 165 6.14 -29.36 -8.04
CA ALA A 165 7.42 -29.59 -7.36
C ALA A 165 8.59 -28.70 -7.85
N PRO A 166 8.53 -27.35 -7.69
CA PRO A 166 9.61 -26.47 -8.11
C PRO A 166 10.95 -26.75 -7.42
N VAL A 167 12.04 -26.62 -8.19
CA VAL A 167 13.41 -26.84 -7.72
C VAL A 167 14.14 -25.52 -7.59
N GLN A 168 14.69 -25.22 -6.41
CA GLN A 168 15.41 -23.95 -6.19
C GLN A 168 16.67 -23.87 -7.08
N LEU A 169 16.84 -22.74 -7.75
CA LEU A 169 18.08 -22.42 -8.46
C LEU A 169 19.21 -22.07 -7.46
N PRO A 170 20.48 -22.06 -7.90
CA PRO A 170 21.60 -21.54 -7.12
C PRO A 170 21.33 -20.13 -6.55
N VAL A 171 22.12 -19.75 -5.54
CA VAL A 171 22.07 -18.41 -4.93
C VAL A 171 23.33 -17.64 -5.33
N LEU A 172 23.16 -16.47 -5.92
CA LEU A 172 24.24 -15.51 -6.21
C LEU A 172 24.18 -14.36 -5.20
N GLN A 173 25.27 -14.17 -4.46
CA GLN A 173 25.48 -13.04 -3.55
C GLN A 173 26.70 -12.25 -4.01
N GLU A 174 26.52 -10.94 -4.20
CA GLU A 174 27.58 -10.01 -4.59
C GLU A 174 27.74 -8.95 -3.48
N PRO A 175 28.96 -8.71 -2.94
CA PRO A 175 29.14 -7.75 -1.85
C PRO A 175 28.75 -6.32 -2.24
N GLY A 176 27.92 -5.67 -1.42
CA GLY A 176 27.47 -4.28 -1.66
C GLY A 176 26.40 -4.11 -2.74
N ILE A 177 25.91 -5.21 -3.33
CA ILE A 177 24.81 -5.19 -4.29
C ILE A 177 23.48 -5.40 -3.54
N SER A 178 22.47 -4.59 -3.86
CA SER A 178 21.06 -4.87 -3.60
C SER A 178 20.41 -5.35 -4.89
N TYR A 179 19.40 -6.22 -4.83
CA TYR A 179 18.69 -6.70 -6.01
C TYR A 179 17.21 -6.28 -5.93
N GLU A 180 16.78 -5.48 -6.91
CA GLU A 180 15.47 -4.85 -6.99
C GLU A 180 14.61 -5.53 -8.06
N GLY A 181 13.92 -4.76 -8.91
CA GLY A 181 13.16 -5.28 -10.04
C GLY A 181 14.00 -6.13 -10.99
N VAL A 182 13.39 -7.18 -11.51
CA VAL A 182 13.98 -8.08 -12.50
C VAL A 182 13.01 -8.25 -13.66
N ASP A 183 13.54 -8.30 -14.88
CA ASP A 183 12.80 -8.72 -16.07
C ASP A 183 13.73 -9.45 -17.05
N VAL A 184 13.16 -10.21 -17.98
CA VAL A 184 13.92 -11.06 -18.91
C VAL A 184 13.62 -10.67 -20.35
N ALA A 185 14.65 -10.59 -21.19
CA ALA A 185 14.49 -10.57 -22.64
C ALA A 185 15.70 -11.22 -23.33
N ASN A 186 15.45 -11.92 -24.44
CA ASN A 186 16.49 -12.62 -25.23
C ASN A 186 17.41 -13.55 -24.39
N HIS A 187 16.83 -14.28 -23.43
CA HIS A 187 17.55 -15.17 -22.49
C HIS A 187 18.54 -14.46 -21.54
N HIS A 188 18.52 -13.12 -21.48
CA HIS A 188 19.27 -12.33 -20.51
C HIS A 188 18.36 -11.83 -19.39
N ILE A 189 18.88 -11.86 -18.17
CA ILE A 189 18.22 -11.45 -16.93
C ILE A 189 18.69 -10.03 -16.59
N PHE A 190 17.78 -9.06 -16.66
CA PHE A 190 18.05 -7.66 -16.37
C PHE A 190 17.59 -7.33 -14.96
N VAL A 191 18.49 -6.85 -14.10
CA VAL A 191 18.21 -6.62 -12.68
C VAL A 191 18.60 -5.21 -12.26
N GLY A 192 17.68 -4.51 -11.60
CA GLY A 192 17.94 -3.24 -10.94
C GLY A 192 18.77 -3.48 -9.68
N LEU A 193 19.87 -2.76 -9.53
CA LEU A 193 20.87 -2.92 -8.47
C LEU A 193 20.90 -1.73 -7.51
N HIS A 194 19.77 -1.03 -7.37
CA HIS A 194 19.65 0.22 -6.61
C HIS A 194 20.63 1.28 -7.16
N GLU A 195 21.48 1.86 -6.30
CA GLU A 195 22.53 2.83 -6.66
C GLU A 195 23.61 2.25 -7.60
N ASN A 196 23.77 0.92 -7.64
CA ASN A 196 24.73 0.27 -8.55
C ASN A 196 24.22 0.18 -10.00
N GLY A 197 22.99 0.63 -10.27
CA GLY A 197 22.42 0.76 -11.61
C GLY A 197 21.81 -0.54 -12.16
N LEU A 198 22.02 -0.82 -13.44
CA LEU A 198 21.51 -2.00 -14.12
C LEU A 198 22.58 -3.09 -14.19
N GLY A 199 22.26 -4.30 -13.75
CA GLY A 199 23.04 -5.51 -14.02
C GLY A 199 22.41 -6.36 -15.13
N VAL A 200 23.26 -7.04 -15.90
CA VAL A 200 22.86 -8.04 -16.90
C VAL A 200 23.49 -9.37 -16.50
N TYR A 201 22.66 -10.40 -16.35
CA TYR A 201 23.05 -11.72 -15.88
C TYR A 201 22.56 -12.81 -16.83
N ASP A 202 23.38 -13.84 -16.98
CA ASP A 202 23.02 -15.09 -17.65
C ASP A 202 22.87 -16.19 -16.61
N TYR A 203 22.04 -17.20 -16.90
CA TYR A 203 21.94 -18.41 -16.11
C TYR A 203 22.22 -19.64 -16.98
N ASP A 204 23.12 -20.52 -16.52
CA ASP A 204 23.36 -21.84 -17.09
C ASP A 204 23.32 -22.90 -15.99
N ALA A 205 22.75 -24.07 -16.29
CA ALA A 205 22.58 -25.14 -15.31
C ALA A 205 23.90 -25.76 -14.81
N ALA A 206 25.01 -25.63 -15.57
CA ALA A 206 26.32 -26.14 -15.14
C ALA A 206 27.17 -25.10 -14.38
N ASN A 207 26.97 -23.81 -14.64
CA ASN A 207 27.80 -22.72 -14.09
C ASN A 207 27.05 -21.80 -13.11
N GLY A 208 25.71 -21.87 -13.03
CA GLY A 208 24.88 -20.97 -12.24
C GLY A 208 24.73 -19.60 -12.89
N PHE A 209 24.50 -18.57 -12.05
CA PHE A 209 24.38 -17.19 -12.48
C PHE A 209 25.74 -16.55 -12.77
N THR A 210 25.85 -15.83 -13.88
CA THR A 210 27.04 -15.05 -14.27
C THR A 210 26.65 -13.63 -14.65
N ARG A 211 27.26 -12.62 -14.03
CA ARG A 211 27.09 -11.21 -14.42
C ARG A 211 27.89 -10.93 -15.69
N VAL A 212 27.20 -10.70 -16.81
CA VAL A 212 27.83 -10.51 -18.13
C VAL A 212 28.06 -9.04 -18.49
N GLY A 213 27.26 -8.12 -17.92
CA GLY A 213 27.39 -6.69 -18.17
C GLY A 213 26.72 -5.83 -17.11
N SER A 214 26.92 -4.51 -17.20
CA SER A 214 26.24 -3.54 -16.32
C SER A 214 26.36 -2.10 -16.81
N LEU A 215 25.41 -1.26 -16.38
CA LEU A 215 25.36 0.17 -16.63
C LEU A 215 25.05 0.90 -15.31
N GLY A 216 26.00 1.71 -14.82
CA GLY A 216 25.78 2.63 -13.70
C GLY A 216 25.21 3.99 -14.17
N GLY A 217 25.17 4.98 -13.29
CA GLY A 217 24.68 6.34 -13.61
C GLY A 217 23.18 6.55 -13.35
N PHE A 218 22.52 5.54 -12.80
CA PHE A 218 21.18 5.63 -12.22
C PHE A 218 21.26 6.19 -10.80
N THR A 219 20.14 6.71 -10.30
CA THR A 219 20.01 7.12 -8.89
C THR A 219 19.61 5.92 -8.03
N ASN A 220 18.48 5.29 -8.34
CA ASN A 220 17.90 4.14 -7.65
C ASN A 220 17.18 3.27 -8.69
N ALA A 221 17.89 2.34 -9.32
CA ALA A 221 17.31 1.42 -10.30
C ALA A 221 16.39 0.40 -9.60
N TRP A 222 15.11 0.76 -9.47
CA TRP A 222 14.09 -0.03 -8.78
C TRP A 222 13.31 -0.93 -9.72
N GLY A 223 12.47 -0.36 -10.58
CA GLY A 223 11.61 -1.13 -11.48
C GLY A 223 12.30 -1.40 -12.82
N ILE A 224 12.33 -2.65 -13.26
CA ILE A 224 12.84 -3.05 -14.57
C ILE A 224 11.70 -3.61 -15.41
N ALA A 225 11.65 -3.21 -16.68
CA ALA A 225 10.96 -3.94 -17.73
C ALA A 225 11.93 -4.14 -18.91
N ALA A 226 11.85 -5.28 -19.59
CA ALA A 226 12.69 -5.60 -20.74
C ALA A 226 11.84 -5.98 -21.95
N ARG A 227 12.23 -5.52 -23.14
CA ARG A 227 11.61 -5.94 -24.40
C ARG A 227 12.62 -5.98 -25.52
N ASP A 228 12.72 -7.14 -26.17
CA ASP A 228 13.73 -7.43 -27.18
C ASP A 228 15.14 -7.08 -26.65
N LYS A 229 15.79 -6.11 -27.28
CA LYS A 229 17.15 -5.63 -26.97
C LYS A 229 17.15 -4.33 -26.15
N HIS A 230 16.02 -3.92 -25.57
CA HIS A 230 15.89 -2.67 -24.82
C HIS A 230 15.40 -2.92 -23.40
N VAL A 231 15.94 -2.13 -22.46
CA VAL A 231 15.57 -2.17 -21.04
C VAL A 231 15.03 -0.81 -20.63
N PHE A 232 14.04 -0.84 -19.76
CA PHE A 232 13.29 0.32 -19.29
C PHE A 232 13.43 0.37 -17.77
N VAL A 233 14.02 1.45 -17.27
CA VAL A 233 14.41 1.57 -15.86
C VAL A 233 13.56 2.66 -15.20
N ALA A 234 12.84 2.27 -14.16
CA ALA A 234 12.23 3.16 -13.19
C ALA A 234 13.29 3.50 -12.13
N ASP A 235 13.86 4.69 -12.26
CA ASP A 235 15.09 5.13 -11.57
C ASP A 235 14.82 6.07 -10.39
N GLY A 236 13.86 5.74 -9.52
CA GLY A 236 13.54 6.56 -8.34
C GLY A 236 13.33 8.04 -8.70
N ILE A 237 14.02 8.95 -8.01
CA ILE A 237 14.00 10.40 -8.32
C ILE A 237 14.68 10.77 -9.66
N GLY A 238 15.53 9.90 -10.22
CA GLY A 238 16.14 10.03 -11.54
C GLY A 238 15.16 9.85 -12.72
N GLY A 239 13.91 9.46 -12.41
CA GLY A 239 12.80 9.41 -13.34
C GLY A 239 12.74 8.12 -14.14
N PHE A 240 12.45 8.23 -15.43
CA PHE A 240 12.35 7.09 -16.34
C PHE A 240 13.46 7.12 -17.39
N ALA A 241 14.14 5.98 -17.58
CA ALA A 241 15.24 5.85 -18.52
C ALA A 241 15.07 4.64 -19.47
N THR A 242 15.61 4.79 -20.67
CA THR A 242 15.65 3.80 -21.75
C THR A 242 17.10 3.37 -22.01
N VAL A 243 17.32 2.08 -22.24
CA VAL A 243 18.65 1.48 -22.39
C VAL A 243 18.69 0.57 -23.62
N ASP A 244 19.74 0.67 -24.43
CA ASP A 244 20.08 -0.33 -25.44
C ASP A 244 20.94 -1.43 -24.80
N ALA A 245 20.49 -2.67 -24.89
CA ALA A 245 21.17 -3.87 -24.44
C ALA A 245 21.48 -4.84 -25.60
N THR A 246 21.63 -4.32 -26.83
CA THR A 246 22.04 -5.12 -28.01
C THR A 246 23.38 -5.82 -27.83
N ASP A 247 24.34 -5.19 -27.13
CA ASP A 247 25.51 -5.86 -26.54
C ASP A 247 25.21 -6.03 -25.04
N PRO A 248 24.78 -7.21 -24.55
CA PRO A 248 24.43 -7.43 -23.14
C PRO A 248 25.64 -7.25 -22.21
N ALA A 249 26.87 -7.34 -22.72
CA ALA A 249 28.07 -7.04 -21.96
C ALA A 249 28.37 -5.52 -21.86
N LYS A 250 27.72 -4.69 -22.69
CA LYS A 250 27.87 -3.23 -22.74
C LYS A 250 26.55 -2.50 -22.98
N PRO A 251 25.57 -2.59 -22.05
CA PRO A 251 24.36 -1.78 -22.12
C PRO A 251 24.68 -0.27 -22.09
N VAL A 252 23.87 0.53 -22.79
CA VAL A 252 24.06 2.00 -22.94
C VAL A 252 22.73 2.73 -22.75
N GLU A 253 22.70 3.78 -21.92
CA GLU A 253 21.53 4.67 -21.80
C GLU A 253 21.28 5.39 -23.12
N LEU A 254 20.05 5.29 -23.63
CA LEU A 254 19.60 5.98 -24.84
C LEU A 254 18.99 7.34 -24.53
N GLY A 255 18.17 7.42 -23.50
CA GLY A 255 17.40 8.60 -23.16
C GLY A 255 16.74 8.51 -21.79
N ARG A 256 16.25 9.66 -21.31
CA ARG A 256 15.72 9.83 -19.97
C ARG A 256 14.69 10.96 -19.90
N VAL A 257 13.70 10.82 -19.04
CA VAL A 257 12.67 11.85 -18.80
C VAL A 257 12.27 11.90 -17.33
N ALA A 258 12.16 13.13 -16.81
CA ALA A 258 11.62 13.37 -15.47
C ALA A 258 10.11 13.11 -15.46
N ILE A 259 9.68 12.14 -14.65
CA ILE A 259 8.27 11.76 -14.51
C ILE A 259 7.51 12.55 -13.43
N GLY A 260 8.18 13.46 -12.71
CA GLY A 260 7.54 14.35 -11.73
C GLY A 260 7.25 13.73 -10.36
N GLY A 261 7.76 12.51 -10.12
CA GLY A 261 7.72 11.79 -8.86
C GLY A 261 8.77 10.67 -8.90
N GLN A 262 8.78 9.78 -7.90
CA GLN A 262 9.69 8.64 -7.86
C GLN A 262 9.20 7.49 -8.76
N ALA A 263 10.02 7.06 -9.71
CA ALA A 263 9.71 5.93 -10.57
C ALA A 263 9.96 4.61 -9.84
N ARG A 264 8.90 3.88 -9.46
CA ARG A 264 8.96 2.64 -8.64
C ARG A 264 8.77 1.36 -9.45
N GLY A 265 7.85 1.37 -10.40
CA GLY A 265 7.54 0.22 -11.26
C GLY A 265 7.22 0.68 -12.67
N VAL A 266 7.49 -0.17 -13.65
CA VAL A 266 7.22 0.11 -15.06
C VAL A 266 6.68 -1.12 -15.77
N VAL A 267 5.72 -0.91 -16.68
CA VAL A 267 5.36 -1.87 -17.74
C VAL A 267 5.33 -1.17 -19.09
N VAL A 268 5.55 -1.92 -20.16
CA VAL A 268 5.64 -1.40 -21.52
C VAL A 268 4.67 -2.14 -22.44
N ASP A 269 3.87 -1.39 -23.19
CA ASP A 269 3.03 -1.90 -24.28
C ASP A 269 3.19 -1.01 -25.52
N GLY A 270 3.42 -1.62 -26.67
CA GLY A 270 3.64 -0.90 -27.93
C GLY A 270 4.68 0.21 -27.83
N ASN A 271 4.27 1.46 -28.07
CA ASN A 271 5.12 2.65 -27.99
C ASN A 271 4.97 3.41 -26.67
N PHE A 272 4.41 2.81 -25.62
CA PHE A 272 4.17 3.47 -24.34
C PHE A 272 4.76 2.69 -23.17
N ALA A 273 5.43 3.41 -22.27
CA ALA A 273 5.76 2.94 -20.93
C ALA A 273 4.81 3.58 -19.92
N TYR A 274 4.26 2.76 -19.03
CA TYR A 274 3.43 3.18 -17.91
C TYR A 274 4.26 3.05 -16.65
N VAL A 275 4.49 4.17 -15.95
CA VAL A 275 5.44 4.25 -14.83
C VAL A 275 4.68 4.63 -13.57
N ALA A 276 4.71 3.76 -12.56
CA ALA A 276 4.26 4.07 -11.21
C ALA A 276 5.19 5.16 -10.64
N ALA A 277 4.67 6.37 -10.54
CA ALA A 277 5.38 7.62 -10.27
C ALA A 277 5.37 8.01 -8.79
N GLY A 278 5.16 7.03 -7.90
CA GLY A 278 5.06 7.25 -6.46
C GLY A 278 3.88 8.17 -6.12
N SER A 279 4.16 9.25 -5.40
CA SER A 279 3.19 10.29 -5.02
C SER A 279 2.53 11.00 -6.21
N ALA A 280 3.19 11.03 -7.38
CA ALA A 280 2.66 11.65 -8.59
C ALA A 280 1.70 10.73 -9.38
N GLY A 281 1.26 9.62 -8.78
CA GLY A 281 0.36 8.63 -9.37
C GLY A 281 1.02 7.82 -10.47
N VAL A 282 0.51 7.89 -11.70
CA VAL A 282 1.12 7.21 -12.87
C VAL A 282 1.48 8.22 -13.96
N ALA A 283 2.69 8.09 -14.50
CA ALA A 283 3.10 8.78 -15.72
C ALA A 283 2.99 7.85 -16.93
N VAL A 284 2.44 8.36 -18.03
CA VAL A 284 2.40 7.68 -19.34
C VAL A 284 3.44 8.31 -20.24
N VAL A 285 4.40 7.51 -20.70
CA VAL A 285 5.58 7.96 -21.44
C VAL A 285 5.54 7.38 -22.86
N ASP A 286 5.55 8.25 -23.87
CA ASP A 286 5.83 7.88 -25.25
C ASP A 286 7.31 7.53 -25.39
N ILE A 287 7.56 6.31 -25.89
CA ILE A 287 8.87 5.70 -26.11
C ILE A 287 9.09 5.31 -27.59
N ALA A 288 8.33 5.89 -28.52
CA ALA A 288 8.52 5.67 -29.96
C ALA A 288 9.91 6.12 -30.45
N ASP A 289 10.48 7.14 -29.82
CA ASP A 289 11.89 7.50 -29.91
C ASP A 289 12.57 7.24 -28.56
N LEU A 290 13.29 6.12 -28.47
CA LEU A 290 13.97 5.71 -27.26
C LEU A 290 15.10 6.68 -26.83
N ALA A 291 15.62 7.52 -27.72
CA ALA A 291 16.59 8.55 -27.35
C ALA A 291 15.94 9.84 -26.80
N SER A 292 14.61 9.98 -26.94
CA SER A 292 13.85 11.15 -26.51
C SER A 292 12.47 10.76 -25.94
N PRO A 293 12.42 9.96 -24.85
CA PRO A 293 11.18 9.58 -24.20
C PRO A 293 10.45 10.81 -23.64
N LYS A 294 9.11 10.83 -23.69
CA LYS A 294 8.30 12.00 -23.33
C LYS A 294 7.07 11.62 -22.53
N VAL A 295 6.84 12.28 -21.39
CA VAL A 295 5.56 12.16 -20.68
C VAL A 295 4.45 12.78 -21.54
N VAL A 296 3.46 11.98 -21.92
CA VAL A 296 2.31 12.39 -22.75
C VAL A 296 1.00 12.44 -21.97
N GLY A 297 0.89 11.72 -20.86
CA GLY A 297 -0.30 11.66 -20.01
C GLY A 297 0.03 11.34 -18.56
N ARG A 298 -0.94 11.56 -17.67
CA ARG A 298 -0.83 11.29 -16.23
C ARG A 298 -2.15 10.78 -15.67
N ALA A 299 -2.08 9.93 -14.66
CA ALA A 299 -3.21 9.57 -13.81
C ALA A 299 -2.87 9.97 -12.37
N GLU A 300 -3.48 11.06 -11.88
CA GLU A 300 -3.36 11.45 -10.47
C GLU A 300 -4.17 10.51 -9.58
N MET A 301 -3.67 10.23 -8.37
CA MET A 301 -4.30 9.27 -7.46
C MET A 301 -3.88 9.54 -6.00
N PRO A 302 -4.72 9.24 -4.99
CA PRO A 302 -4.30 9.27 -3.58
C PRO A 302 -3.24 8.21 -3.25
N GLY A 303 -2.25 8.58 -2.44
CA GLY A 303 -1.21 7.67 -1.96
C GLY A 303 -0.21 7.26 -3.05
N THR A 304 0.90 6.67 -2.61
CA THR A 304 2.02 6.31 -3.49
C THR A 304 1.68 5.12 -4.39
N ALA A 305 1.76 5.30 -5.71
CA ALA A 305 1.77 4.21 -6.69
C ALA A 305 3.09 3.43 -6.61
N LEU A 306 3.00 2.12 -6.40
CA LEU A 306 4.16 1.23 -6.21
C LEU A 306 4.42 0.37 -7.45
N ARG A 307 3.36 -0.25 -7.99
CA ARG A 307 3.46 -1.22 -9.07
C ARG A 307 2.32 -1.04 -10.06
N VAL A 308 2.59 -1.39 -11.32
CA VAL A 308 1.64 -1.27 -12.42
C VAL A 308 1.66 -2.55 -13.25
N ALA A 309 0.49 -2.99 -13.70
CA ALA A 309 0.30 -4.04 -14.70
C ALA A 309 -0.54 -3.48 -15.86
N PHE A 310 -0.38 -4.04 -17.05
CA PHE A 310 -1.14 -3.64 -18.24
C PHE A 310 -1.92 -4.82 -18.80
N SER A 311 -3.18 -4.60 -19.19
CA SER A 311 -4.00 -5.58 -19.90
C SER A 311 -5.11 -4.89 -20.70
N GLU A 312 -5.23 -5.22 -21.99
CA GLU A 312 -6.29 -4.78 -22.90
C GLU A 312 -6.52 -3.25 -22.98
N GLY A 313 -5.44 -2.47 -23.00
CA GLY A 313 -5.54 -1.00 -23.02
C GLY A 313 -5.98 -0.38 -21.70
N ARG A 314 -5.84 -1.12 -20.59
CA ARG A 314 -6.01 -0.63 -19.22
C ARG A 314 -4.72 -0.85 -18.42
N ILE A 315 -4.47 0.05 -17.48
CA ILE A 315 -3.47 -0.15 -16.42
C ILE A 315 -4.16 -0.46 -15.10
N PHE A 316 -3.54 -1.34 -14.33
CA PHE A 316 -3.94 -1.77 -13.00
C PHE A 316 -2.78 -1.39 -12.08
N VAL A 317 -3.05 -0.64 -11.02
CA VAL A 317 -2.01 0.06 -10.25
C VAL A 317 -2.18 -0.30 -8.78
N ALA A 318 -1.18 -0.96 -8.20
CA ALA A 318 -1.08 -1.15 -6.76
C ALA A 318 -0.54 0.14 -6.14
N ALA A 319 -1.34 0.76 -5.29
CA ALA A 319 -0.93 1.81 -4.37
C ALA A 319 -0.93 1.26 -2.94
N TRP A 320 -0.25 1.96 -2.03
CA TRP A 320 -0.09 1.55 -0.64
C TRP A 320 -1.41 1.16 0.07
N ASN A 321 -2.56 1.72 -0.32
CA ASN A 321 -3.85 1.56 0.33
C ASN A 321 -4.98 1.00 -0.55
N ASP A 322 -4.81 0.91 -1.88
CA ASP A 322 -5.79 0.32 -2.79
C ASP A 322 -5.16 -0.12 -4.13
N VAL A 323 -5.94 -0.85 -4.92
CA VAL A 323 -5.66 -1.05 -6.35
C VAL A 323 -6.61 -0.21 -7.18
N ARG A 324 -6.09 0.53 -8.17
CA ARG A 324 -6.89 1.35 -9.10
C ARG A 324 -6.72 0.92 -10.55
N VAL A 325 -7.74 1.17 -11.35
CA VAL A 325 -7.78 0.84 -12.78
C VAL A 325 -8.04 2.09 -13.60
N TYR A 326 -7.25 2.28 -14.65
CA TYR A 326 -7.43 3.35 -15.62
C TYR A 326 -7.48 2.78 -17.04
N ASP A 327 -8.40 3.26 -17.86
CA ASP A 327 -8.35 3.07 -19.31
C ASP A 327 -7.29 4.01 -19.90
N VAL A 328 -6.43 3.46 -20.74
CA VAL A 328 -5.29 4.16 -21.38
C VAL A 328 -5.31 4.00 -22.90
N LYS A 329 -6.44 3.64 -23.51
CA LYS A 329 -6.62 3.61 -24.98
C LYS A 329 -6.37 4.98 -25.62
N THR A 330 -6.49 6.05 -24.84
CA THR A 330 -5.95 7.38 -25.14
C THR A 330 -4.80 7.69 -24.17
N PRO A 331 -3.53 7.36 -24.50
CA PRO A 331 -2.39 7.45 -23.57
C PRO A 331 -2.16 8.85 -22.98
N SER A 332 -2.56 9.91 -23.70
CA SER A 332 -2.44 11.29 -23.23
C SER A 332 -3.52 11.73 -22.22
N ALA A 333 -4.57 10.93 -22.04
CA ALA A 333 -5.66 11.21 -21.12
C ALA A 333 -6.19 9.90 -20.47
N PRO A 334 -5.43 9.29 -19.55
CA PRO A 334 -5.90 8.16 -18.76
C PRO A 334 -7.20 8.49 -18.03
N THR A 335 -8.20 7.62 -18.09
CA THR A 335 -9.49 7.82 -17.41
C THR A 335 -9.70 6.77 -16.34
N TYR A 336 -10.04 7.20 -15.12
CA TYR A 336 -10.37 6.29 -14.02
C TYR A 336 -11.55 5.38 -14.38
N VAL A 337 -11.45 4.11 -14.01
CA VAL A 337 -12.50 3.09 -14.21
C VAL A 337 -13.01 2.59 -12.86
N ALA A 338 -12.12 2.19 -11.96
CA ALA A 338 -12.47 1.55 -10.70
C ALA A 338 -11.33 1.62 -9.68
N SER A 339 -11.64 1.38 -8.41
CA SER A 339 -10.68 1.09 -7.36
C SER A 339 -11.24 0.08 -6.38
N VAL A 340 -10.37 -0.59 -5.63
CA VAL A 340 -10.74 -1.46 -4.52
C VAL A 340 -9.81 -1.25 -3.33
N ARG A 341 -10.41 -0.88 -2.20
CA ARG A 341 -9.78 -0.88 -0.88
C ARG A 341 -10.05 -2.22 -0.22
N ILE A 342 -9.03 -2.89 0.29
CA ILE A 342 -9.19 -4.16 1.02
C ILE A 342 -9.07 -3.82 2.53
N PRO A 343 -10.17 -3.64 3.27
CA PRO A 343 -10.09 -3.29 4.69
C PRO A 343 -9.56 -4.45 5.52
N ARG A 344 -8.65 -4.17 6.46
CA ARG A 344 -8.12 -5.15 7.40
C ARG A 344 -8.95 -5.12 8.69
N PRO A 345 -9.50 -6.27 9.15
CA PRO A 345 -10.03 -6.37 10.50
C PRO A 345 -8.91 -6.09 11.50
N PHE A 346 -9.08 -5.06 12.32
CA PHE A 346 -8.17 -4.74 13.41
C PHE A 346 -8.98 -4.70 14.70
N ASP A 347 -8.42 -5.24 15.79
CA ASP A 347 -9.07 -5.23 17.09
C ASP A 347 -8.93 -3.83 17.70
N TYR A 348 -9.92 -2.98 17.42
CA TYR A 348 -10.06 -1.67 18.04
C TYR A 348 -11.02 -1.78 19.22
N GLU A 349 -10.64 -1.16 20.35
CA GLU A 349 -11.56 -0.91 21.48
C GLU A 349 -12.75 0.01 21.09
N ASP A 350 -12.68 0.63 19.91
CA ASP A 350 -13.62 1.59 19.36
C ASP A 350 -14.16 1.12 17.98
N ALA A 351 -15.47 0.88 17.92
CA ALA A 351 -16.18 0.46 16.71
C ALA A 351 -16.44 1.60 15.71
N ASP A 352 -16.30 2.87 16.11
CA ASP A 352 -16.53 4.04 15.26
C ASP A 352 -15.24 4.52 14.55
N ARG A 353 -14.09 3.86 14.76
CA ARG A 353 -12.88 4.06 13.94
C ARG A 353 -13.04 3.49 12.51
N GLU A 354 -12.32 4.06 11.55
CA GLU A 354 -12.18 3.47 10.21
C GLU A 354 -11.22 2.27 10.25
N LEU A 355 -11.54 1.18 9.56
CA LEU A 355 -10.62 0.05 9.42
C LEU A 355 -9.45 0.43 8.51
N PRO A 356 -8.20 0.13 8.90
CA PRO A 356 -7.04 0.41 8.07
C PRO A 356 -7.09 -0.48 6.83
N THR A 357 -6.70 0.04 5.68
CA THR A 357 -6.57 -0.79 4.48
C THR A 357 -5.35 -1.70 4.57
N MET A 358 -5.51 -2.93 4.11
CA MET A 358 -4.38 -3.81 3.83
C MET A 358 -3.45 -3.14 2.81
N ARG A 359 -2.16 -3.23 3.08
CA ARG A 359 -1.12 -2.72 2.19
C ARG A 359 -1.10 -3.57 0.91
N THR A 360 -1.15 -2.92 -0.26
CA THR A 360 -1.06 -3.62 -1.56
C THR A 360 0.24 -3.25 -2.28
N PHE A 361 0.93 -4.25 -2.82
CA PHE A 361 2.23 -4.08 -3.50
C PHE A 361 2.24 -4.79 -4.86
N GLY A 362 1.69 -6.00 -4.92
CA GLY A 362 1.55 -6.77 -6.15
C GLY A 362 0.26 -6.42 -6.89
N VAL A 363 0.35 -6.25 -8.20
CA VAL A 363 -0.81 -6.29 -9.09
C VAL A 363 -0.43 -6.96 -10.40
N ALA A 364 -1.31 -7.85 -10.87
CA ALA A 364 -1.25 -8.46 -12.19
C ALA A 364 -2.65 -8.48 -12.80
N ALA A 365 -2.75 -8.56 -14.13
CA ALA A 365 -4.03 -8.63 -14.81
C ALA A 365 -3.95 -9.48 -16.08
N ARG A 366 -5.03 -10.19 -16.39
CA ARG A 366 -5.21 -10.98 -17.62
C ARG A 366 -6.63 -10.76 -18.14
N GLY A 367 -6.77 -10.02 -19.23
CA GLY A 367 -8.06 -9.58 -19.73
C GLY A 367 -8.76 -8.68 -18.71
N GLN A 368 -9.87 -9.18 -18.15
CA GLN A 368 -10.64 -8.57 -17.06
C GLN A 368 -10.31 -9.13 -15.66
N ASP A 369 -9.59 -10.25 -15.56
CA ASP A 369 -9.18 -10.81 -14.27
C ASP A 369 -8.02 -9.97 -13.70
N VAL A 370 -8.10 -9.64 -12.42
CA VAL A 370 -7.12 -8.84 -11.68
C VAL A 370 -6.67 -9.63 -10.45
N PHE A 371 -5.37 -9.77 -10.29
CA PHE A 371 -4.75 -10.45 -9.16
C PHE A 371 -4.03 -9.41 -8.30
N ILE A 372 -4.35 -9.36 -7.02
CA ILE A 372 -3.87 -8.34 -6.08
C ILE A 372 -3.05 -9.02 -4.99
N GLY A 373 -1.78 -8.65 -4.90
CA GLY A 373 -0.87 -9.04 -3.82
C GLY A 373 -0.97 -8.05 -2.67
N ALA A 374 -1.59 -8.49 -1.56
CA ALA A 374 -1.70 -7.71 -0.34
C ALA A 374 -0.81 -8.27 0.79
N TRP A 375 -0.68 -7.52 1.89
CA TRP A 375 0.19 -7.89 3.02
C TRP A 375 -0.08 -9.29 3.62
N GLU A 376 -1.27 -9.85 3.45
CA GLU A 376 -1.54 -11.23 3.84
C GLU A 376 -1.59 -12.07 2.56
N ASN A 377 -2.75 -12.12 1.91
CA ASN A 377 -3.02 -13.08 0.85
C ASN A 377 -2.99 -12.47 -0.56
N PRO A 378 -2.84 -13.29 -1.62
CA PRO A 378 -3.27 -12.92 -2.95
C PRO A 378 -4.80 -13.02 -3.09
N TYR A 379 -5.39 -12.00 -3.70
CA TYR A 379 -6.82 -11.89 -3.99
C TYR A 379 -7.04 -11.89 -5.50
N SER A 380 -8.19 -12.38 -5.94
CA SER A 380 -8.65 -12.24 -7.32
C SER A 380 -9.93 -11.41 -7.40
N TYR A 381 -9.97 -10.57 -8.43
CA TYR A 381 -11.10 -9.73 -8.78
C TYR A 381 -11.39 -9.87 -10.28
N ARG A 382 -12.61 -9.54 -10.68
CA ARG A 382 -12.98 -9.33 -12.09
C ARG A 382 -13.47 -7.92 -12.30
N LEU A 383 -12.96 -7.29 -13.36
CA LEU A 383 -13.40 -5.98 -13.81
C LEU A 383 -14.62 -6.11 -14.74
N GLU A 384 -15.72 -5.51 -14.33
CA GLU A 384 -16.99 -5.41 -15.05
C GLU A 384 -17.11 -3.98 -15.63
N PRO A 385 -16.51 -3.68 -16.81
CA PRO A 385 -16.27 -2.31 -17.26
C PRO A 385 -17.55 -1.54 -17.63
N ASP A 386 -18.65 -2.24 -17.88
CA ASP A 386 -19.95 -1.63 -18.18
C ASP A 386 -20.69 -1.15 -16.91
N ARG A 387 -20.17 -1.46 -15.72
CA ARG A 387 -20.70 -0.92 -14.45
C ARG A 387 -20.18 0.49 -14.22
N LEU A 388 -21.08 1.46 -14.34
CA LEU A 388 -20.84 2.80 -13.85
C LEU A 388 -21.09 2.84 -12.33
N ALA A 389 -20.18 3.45 -11.58
CA ALA A 389 -20.31 3.62 -10.14
C ALA A 389 -19.67 4.94 -9.68
N PRO A 390 -20.23 5.63 -8.67
CA PRO A 390 -19.55 6.73 -8.02
C PRO A 390 -18.36 6.20 -7.22
N ASN A 391 -17.41 7.08 -6.90
CA ASN A 391 -16.33 6.73 -6.00
C ASN A 391 -15.87 7.94 -5.19
N ILE A 392 -15.96 7.83 -3.86
CA ILE A 392 -15.64 8.92 -2.94
C ILE A 392 -14.13 8.97 -2.66
N ARG A 393 -13.51 10.06 -3.11
CA ARG A 393 -12.13 10.41 -2.79
C ARG A 393 -12.10 11.46 -1.68
N LEU A 394 -11.38 11.16 -0.62
CA LEU A 394 -10.98 12.08 0.44
C LEU A 394 -9.44 12.17 0.46
N PRO A 395 -8.83 13.25 0.97
CA PRO A 395 -7.41 13.25 1.31
C PRO A 395 -7.14 12.29 2.47
N GLU A 396 -5.94 11.72 2.57
CA GLU A 396 -5.61 10.74 3.62
C GLU A 396 -5.68 11.36 5.03
N THR A 397 -5.33 12.65 5.14
CA THR A 397 -5.52 13.47 6.34
C THR A 397 -6.98 13.55 6.82
N ALA A 398 -7.97 13.23 5.99
CA ALA A 398 -9.37 13.17 6.43
C ALA A 398 -9.64 12.05 7.44
N ALA A 399 -8.77 11.04 7.60
CA ALA A 399 -8.94 9.99 8.60
C ALA A 399 -8.88 10.53 10.05
N ARG A 400 -8.17 11.65 10.28
CA ARG A 400 -8.08 12.33 11.58
C ARG A 400 -8.05 13.85 11.42
N LEU A 401 -9.05 14.54 11.99
CA LEU A 401 -9.11 15.99 12.04
C LEU A 401 -8.76 16.48 13.44
N ASP A 402 -7.52 16.95 13.62
CA ASP A 402 -7.07 17.65 14.83
C ASP A 402 -7.33 19.15 14.70
N PHE A 403 -8.26 19.66 15.50
CA PHE A 403 -8.57 21.09 15.58
C PHE A 403 -7.54 21.86 16.42
N GLY A 404 -6.62 21.18 17.11
CA GLY A 404 -5.61 21.79 17.95
C GLY A 404 -6.22 22.46 19.18
N LYS A 405 -5.51 23.46 19.72
CA LYS A 405 -6.00 24.24 20.86
C LYS A 405 -6.99 25.33 20.43
N VAL A 406 -8.20 25.26 20.97
CA VAL A 406 -9.30 26.22 20.76
C VAL A 406 -9.85 26.63 22.12
N ALA A 407 -9.87 27.93 22.41
CA ALA A 407 -10.37 28.45 23.68
C ALA A 407 -11.88 28.17 23.85
N ALA A 408 -12.33 27.89 25.07
CA ALA A 408 -13.74 27.60 25.35
C ALA A 408 -14.67 28.72 24.84
N GLY A 409 -15.69 28.35 24.08
CA GLY A 409 -16.63 29.24 23.38
C GLY A 409 -16.15 29.77 22.03
N ALA A 410 -14.88 29.56 21.65
CA ALA A 410 -14.39 29.83 20.30
C ALA A 410 -14.64 28.63 19.36
N ALA A 411 -14.51 28.87 18.06
CA ALA A 411 -14.73 27.88 17.02
C ALA A 411 -13.56 27.81 16.04
N LYS A 412 -13.32 26.63 15.47
CA LYS A 412 -12.39 26.40 14.34
C LYS A 412 -13.07 25.48 13.34
N THR A 413 -12.93 25.81 12.06
CA THR A 413 -13.51 25.04 10.94
C THR A 413 -12.38 24.48 10.07
N ILE A 414 -12.51 23.21 9.69
CA ILE A 414 -11.65 22.52 8.73
C ILE A 414 -12.50 22.17 7.51
N GLN A 415 -11.94 22.33 6.33
CA GLN A 415 -12.56 22.04 5.04
C GLN A 415 -12.01 20.72 4.51
N ILE A 416 -12.88 19.73 4.24
CA ILE A 416 -12.48 18.47 3.63
C ILE A 416 -12.89 18.47 2.15
N PRO A 417 -11.96 18.41 1.19
CA PRO A 417 -12.31 18.17 -0.21
C PRO A 417 -12.81 16.73 -0.38
N VAL A 418 -14.04 16.61 -0.90
CA VAL A 418 -14.71 15.37 -1.26
C VAL A 418 -14.87 15.34 -2.77
N THR A 419 -14.08 14.52 -3.46
CA THR A 419 -14.10 14.42 -4.92
C THR A 419 -14.83 13.15 -5.35
N ASN A 420 -15.72 13.24 -6.34
CA ASN A 420 -16.23 12.05 -7.01
C ASN A 420 -15.28 11.68 -8.16
N GLN A 421 -14.41 10.69 -7.94
CA GLN A 421 -13.53 10.16 -9.00
C GLN A 421 -14.20 9.06 -9.83
N GLY A 422 -15.41 8.63 -9.46
CA GLY A 422 -16.15 7.58 -10.14
C GLY A 422 -16.72 7.98 -11.50
N THR A 423 -17.36 7.01 -12.15
CA THR A 423 -17.96 7.12 -13.48
C THR A 423 -19.48 7.37 -13.44
N ALA A 424 -20.08 7.40 -12.25
CA ALA A 424 -21.47 7.79 -12.02
C ALA A 424 -21.58 8.86 -10.91
N PRO A 425 -22.71 9.59 -10.81
CA PRO A 425 -22.88 10.63 -9.80
C PRO A 425 -22.92 10.07 -8.38
N LEU A 426 -22.18 10.72 -7.47
CA LEU A 426 -22.04 10.39 -6.05
C LEU A 426 -23.06 11.18 -5.22
N THR A 427 -23.73 10.52 -4.29
CA THR A 427 -24.67 11.12 -3.34
C THR A 427 -24.15 10.94 -1.92
N LEU A 428 -23.94 12.03 -1.19
CA LEU A 428 -23.76 11.98 0.27
C LEU A 428 -25.16 11.94 0.92
N VAL A 429 -25.47 10.86 1.61
CA VAL A 429 -26.83 10.46 2.03
C VAL A 429 -27.23 11.06 3.37
N ASP A 430 -26.34 11.00 4.37
CA ASP A 430 -26.45 11.76 5.63
C ASP A 430 -25.06 11.81 6.28
N ASN A 431 -24.35 12.91 6.09
CA ASN A 431 -23.15 13.22 6.85
C ASN A 431 -23.57 13.57 8.27
N TRP A 432 -23.11 12.81 9.26
CA TRP A 432 -23.44 13.03 10.66
C TRP A 432 -22.22 12.90 11.55
N ILE A 433 -22.33 13.48 12.75
CA ILE A 433 -21.25 13.61 13.71
C ILE A 433 -21.72 13.18 15.10
N SER A 434 -20.85 12.44 15.80
CA SER A 434 -20.91 12.25 17.25
C SER A 434 -19.98 13.24 17.96
N GLY A 435 -20.26 13.53 19.24
CA GLY A 435 -19.56 14.57 20.01
C GLY A 435 -20.24 15.94 19.88
N LYS A 436 -20.76 16.48 21.00
CA LYS A 436 -21.64 17.66 21.01
C LYS A 436 -20.97 18.98 20.58
N ALA A 437 -19.64 19.03 20.64
CA ALA A 437 -18.84 20.18 20.26
C ALA A 437 -18.60 20.28 18.75
N PHE A 438 -18.87 19.22 18.00
CA PHE A 438 -18.58 19.12 16.56
C PHE A 438 -19.85 19.28 15.71
N ARG A 439 -19.70 19.80 14.50
CA ARG A 439 -20.77 19.99 13.50
C ARG A 439 -20.23 19.74 12.10
N VAL A 440 -21.06 19.20 11.22
CA VAL A 440 -20.75 19.00 9.80
C VAL A 440 -21.85 19.62 8.95
N GLU A 441 -21.46 20.41 7.95
CA GLU A 441 -22.35 20.97 6.94
C GLU A 441 -21.74 20.87 5.53
N PRO A 442 -22.54 20.58 4.50
CA PRO A 442 -23.92 20.12 4.54
C PRO A 442 -24.03 18.63 4.91
N LYS A 443 -25.20 18.24 5.42
CA LYS A 443 -25.55 16.84 5.68
C LYS A 443 -25.71 16.01 4.40
N GLN A 444 -26.02 16.64 3.28
CA GLN A 444 -26.29 15.98 2.00
C GLN A 444 -25.68 16.79 0.87
N ALA A 445 -25.15 16.10 -0.13
CA ALA A 445 -24.62 16.68 -1.36
C ALA A 445 -24.78 15.68 -2.51
N ARG A 446 -24.76 16.17 -3.74
CA ARG A 446 -24.65 15.35 -4.94
C ARG A 446 -23.53 15.93 -5.81
N ILE A 447 -22.63 15.07 -6.26
CA ILE A 447 -21.33 15.42 -6.83
C ILE A 447 -21.20 14.66 -8.17
N GLU A 448 -21.14 15.37 -9.28
CA GLU A 448 -21.01 14.73 -10.61
C GLU A 448 -19.60 14.14 -10.80
N PRO A 449 -19.41 13.18 -11.72
CA PRO A 449 -18.09 12.63 -12.05
C PRO A 449 -17.04 13.73 -12.34
N GLY A 450 -15.92 13.69 -11.60
CA GLY A 450 -14.83 14.66 -11.69
C GLY A 450 -15.01 15.93 -10.85
N GLU A 451 -16.17 16.16 -10.24
CA GLU A 451 -16.39 17.32 -9.36
C GLU A 451 -15.78 17.13 -7.98
N THR A 452 -15.32 18.23 -7.37
CA THR A 452 -14.91 18.31 -5.97
C THR A 452 -15.86 19.22 -5.20
N PHE A 453 -16.30 18.72 -4.06
CA PHE A 453 -17.15 19.40 -3.09
C PHE A 453 -16.35 19.68 -1.80
N SER A 454 -16.64 20.76 -1.06
CA SER A 454 -15.99 21.04 0.22
C SER A 454 -16.95 20.81 1.38
N LEU A 455 -16.63 19.82 2.22
CA LEU A 455 -17.39 19.48 3.43
C LEU A 455 -16.81 20.25 4.62
N GLU A 456 -17.63 21.08 5.27
CA GLU A 456 -17.21 21.88 6.41
C GLU A 456 -17.37 21.09 7.72
N VAL A 457 -16.30 20.96 8.50
CA VAL A 457 -16.37 20.41 9.87
C VAL A 457 -15.95 21.48 10.85
N THR A 458 -16.82 21.82 11.79
CA THR A 458 -16.60 22.88 12.78
C THR A 458 -16.55 22.29 14.18
N TYR A 459 -15.48 22.56 14.91
CA TYR A 459 -15.35 22.36 16.35
C TYR A 459 -15.65 23.67 17.08
N VAL A 460 -16.56 23.63 18.06
CA VAL A 460 -16.85 24.72 18.99
C VAL A 460 -16.53 24.24 20.39
N ALA A 461 -15.38 24.66 20.92
CA ALA A 461 -14.86 24.15 22.18
C ALA A 461 -15.83 24.45 23.35
N SER A 462 -16.32 23.41 24.03
CA SER A 462 -17.16 23.60 25.22
C SER A 462 -16.33 23.80 26.49
N ALA A 463 -15.09 23.32 26.49
CA ALA A 463 -14.14 23.40 27.59
C ALA A 463 -12.70 23.57 27.05
N ALA A 464 -11.69 23.57 27.93
CA ALA A 464 -10.26 23.63 27.53
C ALA A 464 -9.60 22.23 27.50
N GLU A 465 -10.28 21.26 28.09
CA GLU A 465 -10.05 19.83 28.07
C GLU A 465 -10.32 19.23 26.69
N GLU A 466 -9.82 18.02 26.47
CA GLU A 466 -10.04 17.27 25.23
C GLU A 466 -11.52 16.97 24.99
N GLU A 467 -11.95 17.16 23.75
CA GLU A 467 -13.25 16.76 23.25
C GLU A 467 -13.06 15.93 21.98
N VAL A 468 -13.69 14.76 21.95
CA VAL A 468 -13.59 13.80 20.82
C VAL A 468 -14.95 13.62 20.15
N GLY A 469 -14.91 13.26 18.87
CA GLY A 469 -16.08 12.98 18.06
C GLY A 469 -15.71 12.13 16.84
N TYR A 470 -16.72 11.71 16.10
CA TYR A 470 -16.54 10.91 14.88
C TYR A 470 -17.45 11.49 13.80
N LEU A 471 -16.89 11.79 12.64
CA LEU A 471 -17.64 12.14 11.43
C LEU A 471 -17.82 10.87 10.59
N HIS A 472 -19.07 10.57 10.25
CA HIS A 472 -19.44 9.52 9.31
C HIS A 472 -19.93 10.19 8.03
N ILE A 473 -19.20 10.01 6.94
CA ILE A 473 -19.58 10.44 5.59
C ILE A 473 -20.23 9.23 4.92
N VAL A 474 -21.56 9.21 4.90
CA VAL A 474 -22.35 8.11 4.33
C VAL A 474 -22.69 8.43 2.89
N SER A 475 -22.41 7.52 1.96
CA SER A 475 -22.61 7.73 0.52
C SER A 475 -23.15 6.50 -0.22
N ASP A 476 -23.47 6.68 -1.50
CA ASP A 476 -23.85 5.60 -2.44
C ASP A 476 -22.64 4.97 -3.18
N ASP A 477 -21.40 5.28 -2.77
CA ASP A 477 -20.19 4.56 -3.24
C ASP A 477 -20.22 3.09 -2.78
N PRO A 478 -20.27 2.10 -3.71
CA PRO A 478 -20.30 0.69 -3.35
C PRO A 478 -18.95 0.16 -2.83
N ALA A 479 -17.83 0.85 -3.09
CA ALA A 479 -16.51 0.47 -2.57
C ALA A 479 -16.21 1.08 -1.19
N ALA A 480 -16.88 2.19 -0.83
CA ALA A 480 -16.71 2.88 0.44
C ALA A 480 -17.99 3.58 0.92
N PRO A 481 -19.08 2.84 1.23
CA PRO A 481 -20.40 3.43 1.53
C PRO A 481 -20.40 4.26 2.83
N VAL A 482 -19.43 4.05 3.72
CA VAL A 482 -19.17 4.92 4.87
C VAL A 482 -17.66 5.16 4.96
N ARG A 483 -17.24 6.42 4.84
CA ARG A 483 -15.91 6.90 5.25
C ARG A 483 -16.02 7.45 6.68
N LYS A 484 -15.03 7.21 7.54
CA LYS A 484 -15.05 7.74 8.92
C LYS A 484 -13.82 8.59 9.21
N ALA A 485 -14.02 9.65 9.99
CA ALA A 485 -12.97 10.56 10.42
C ALA A 485 -13.01 10.73 11.94
N TYR A 486 -11.87 10.49 12.60
CA TYR A 486 -11.72 10.78 14.03
C TYR A 486 -11.55 12.28 14.23
N LEU A 487 -12.41 12.89 15.06
CA LEU A 487 -12.39 14.31 15.36
C LEU A 487 -11.81 14.49 16.76
N VAL A 488 -10.80 15.36 16.88
CA VAL A 488 -10.24 15.72 18.18
C VAL A 488 -10.04 17.22 18.27
N GLY A 489 -10.55 17.79 19.35
CA GLY A 489 -10.33 19.18 19.75
C GLY A 489 -9.66 19.20 21.12
N ASN A 490 -8.73 20.13 21.33
CA ASN A 490 -8.07 20.33 22.61
C ASN A 490 -7.30 19.12 23.19
N ALA A 491 -6.92 18.12 22.38
CA ALA A 491 -6.19 16.91 22.80
C ALA A 491 -5.01 17.19 23.77
N PRO A 492 -4.72 16.28 24.73
CA PRO A 492 -3.58 16.42 25.64
C PRO A 492 -2.24 16.31 24.88
N GLY A 493 -1.14 16.68 25.54
CA GLY A 493 0.19 16.58 24.93
C GLY A 493 0.40 17.53 23.74
N VAL A 494 1.13 17.05 22.74
CA VAL A 494 1.52 17.83 21.54
C VAL A 494 0.48 17.66 20.44
N THR A 495 -0.12 18.77 20.02
CA THR A 495 -1.22 18.84 19.03
C THR A 495 -0.89 19.79 17.89
N LEU A 496 -1.63 19.73 16.79
CA LEU A 496 -1.45 20.67 15.67
C LEU A 496 -1.69 22.11 16.13
N GLY A 497 -0.76 23.01 15.82
CA GLY A 497 -0.79 24.42 16.26
C GLY A 497 -0.25 24.66 17.68
N SER A 498 0.30 23.64 18.37
CA SER A 498 1.04 23.82 19.62
C SER A 498 2.55 23.94 19.39
N PRO A 499 3.32 24.65 20.24
CA PRO A 499 4.77 24.67 20.13
C PRO A 499 5.35 23.27 20.44
N LEU A 500 6.41 22.87 19.74
CA LEU A 500 7.15 21.65 20.09
C LEU A 500 7.73 21.80 21.51
N PRO A 501 7.60 20.80 22.40
CA PRO A 501 8.31 20.78 23.67
C PRO A 501 9.83 20.87 23.47
N ALA A 502 10.52 21.49 24.44
CA ALA A 502 11.99 21.50 24.47
C ALA A 502 12.51 20.05 24.50
N THR A 503 13.07 19.61 23.37
CA THR A 503 13.60 18.26 23.13
C THR A 503 15.12 18.29 23.28
N THR A 504 15.71 17.24 23.83
CA THR A 504 17.17 17.06 23.86
C THR A 504 17.51 15.61 23.54
N ALA A 505 18.53 15.42 22.71
CA ALA A 505 18.98 14.10 22.27
C ALA A 505 20.50 13.97 22.30
N THR A 506 20.97 12.75 22.56
CA THR A 506 22.37 12.36 22.30
C THR A 506 22.44 11.74 20.92
N LEU A 507 23.18 12.36 20.00
CA LEU A 507 23.37 11.84 18.65
C LEU A 507 24.40 10.71 18.62
N LEU A 508 24.36 9.85 17.59
CA LEU A 508 25.26 8.70 17.46
C LEU A 508 26.74 9.09 17.32
N ASP A 509 27.05 10.32 16.92
CA ASP A 509 28.42 10.87 16.90
C ASP A 509 28.91 11.34 18.29
N GLY A 510 28.07 11.20 19.33
CA GLY A 510 28.34 11.63 20.69
C GLY A 510 28.05 13.12 20.97
N THR A 511 27.53 13.87 19.99
CA THR A 511 27.11 15.27 20.20
C THR A 511 25.71 15.36 20.80
N THR A 512 25.35 16.55 21.29
CA THR A 512 24.01 16.84 21.82
C THR A 512 23.26 17.72 20.82
N TRP A 513 22.04 17.31 20.48
CA TRP A 513 21.08 18.11 19.72
C TRP A 513 19.94 18.59 20.64
N THR A 514 19.41 19.78 20.36
CA THR A 514 18.19 20.29 21.01
C THR A 514 17.25 20.90 19.98
N SER A 515 15.94 20.90 20.26
CA SER A 515 14.93 21.45 19.34
C SER A 515 15.13 22.93 18.99
N GLU A 516 15.74 23.70 19.88
CA GLU A 516 16.04 25.12 19.66
C GLU A 516 17.14 25.32 18.59
N ALA A 517 17.99 24.31 18.34
CA ALA A 517 19.01 24.37 17.30
C ALA A 517 18.41 24.40 15.88
N SER A 518 17.18 23.89 15.73
CA SER A 518 16.43 23.89 14.46
C SER A 518 15.58 25.17 14.26
N ALA A 519 15.64 26.15 15.16
CA ALA A 519 14.86 27.38 15.07
C ALA A 519 15.14 28.14 13.75
N GLY A 520 14.07 28.59 13.07
CA GLY A 520 14.16 29.23 11.76
C GLY A 520 14.28 28.26 10.57
N LYS A 521 14.30 26.95 10.80
CA LYS A 521 14.20 25.89 9.78
C LYS A 521 12.86 25.17 9.91
N VAL A 522 12.46 24.45 8.86
CA VAL A 522 11.43 23.42 9.00
C VAL A 522 12.11 22.20 9.62
N LEU A 523 11.54 21.63 10.68
CA LEU A 523 12.08 20.44 11.34
C LEU A 523 11.14 19.26 11.12
N LEU A 524 11.65 18.15 10.59
CA LEU A 524 11.00 16.84 10.65
C LEU A 524 11.72 16.00 11.72
N LEU A 525 11.03 15.77 12.83
CA LEU A 525 11.46 14.89 13.91
C LEU A 525 10.83 13.51 13.70
N SER A 526 11.65 12.53 13.33
CA SER A 526 11.21 11.15 13.10
C SER A 526 11.60 10.25 14.27
N TYR A 527 10.74 9.31 14.63
CA TYR A 527 10.95 8.41 15.77
C TYR A 527 10.94 6.95 15.33
N PHE A 528 11.94 6.20 15.78
CA PHE A 528 12.14 4.81 15.42
C PHE A 528 12.50 3.95 16.64
N ALA A 529 12.57 2.64 16.45
CA ALA A 529 13.10 1.70 17.44
C ALA A 529 13.87 0.57 16.76
N THR A 530 14.88 0.01 17.41
CA THR A 530 15.73 -1.06 16.83
C THR A 530 14.93 -2.34 16.49
N PHE A 531 13.82 -2.56 17.19
CA PHE A 531 12.91 -3.70 17.00
C PHE A 531 11.80 -3.44 15.97
N CYS A 532 11.73 -2.26 15.36
CA CYS A 532 10.69 -1.86 14.41
C CYS A 532 11.09 -2.25 12.96
N PRO A 533 10.41 -3.24 12.32
CA PRO A 533 10.74 -3.63 10.95
C PRO A 533 10.32 -2.57 9.92
N VAL A 534 9.20 -1.87 10.18
CA VAL A 534 8.71 -0.78 9.30
C VAL A 534 9.71 0.36 9.25
N CYS A 535 10.37 0.67 10.38
CA CYS A 535 11.32 1.76 10.51
C CYS A 535 12.57 1.58 9.64
N ALA A 536 12.97 0.33 9.38
CA ALA A 536 14.09 0.01 8.51
C ALA A 536 13.82 0.35 7.02
N ASN A 537 12.55 0.38 6.61
CA ASN A 537 12.14 0.83 5.27
C ASN A 537 11.76 2.32 5.27
N HIS A 538 11.21 2.82 6.39
CA HIS A 538 10.79 4.21 6.58
C HIS A 538 11.95 5.20 6.49
N LEU A 539 13.01 5.00 7.27
CA LEU A 539 14.09 5.98 7.38
C LEU A 539 14.86 6.18 6.06
N PRO A 540 15.14 5.14 5.25
CA PRO A 540 15.66 5.33 3.88
C PRO A 540 14.68 6.04 2.93
N ASP A 541 13.37 5.79 3.02
CA ASP A 541 12.36 6.51 2.20
C ASP A 541 12.28 8.00 2.63
N VAL A 542 12.48 8.30 3.92
CA VAL A 542 12.60 9.67 4.46
C VAL A 542 13.89 10.36 3.99
N GLU A 543 15.02 9.66 3.94
CA GLU A 543 16.28 10.16 3.38
C GLU A 543 16.08 10.58 1.92
N GLU A 544 15.58 9.66 1.10
CA GLU A 544 15.45 9.89 -0.35
C GLU A 544 14.38 10.94 -0.65
N ARG A 545 13.18 10.82 -0.06
CA ARG A 545 12.06 11.74 -0.37
C ARG A 545 12.28 13.13 0.22
N PHE A 546 12.74 13.23 1.47
CA PHE A 546 12.76 14.50 2.20
C PHE A 546 14.16 15.07 2.37
N TRP A 547 15.11 14.29 2.88
CA TRP A 547 16.44 14.84 3.20
C TRP A 547 17.18 15.30 1.96
N GLN A 548 17.34 14.42 0.97
CA GLN A 548 18.02 14.70 -0.28
C GLN A 548 17.30 15.82 -1.08
N SER A 549 15.97 15.88 -0.99
CA SER A 549 15.14 16.86 -1.71
C SER A 549 15.11 18.27 -1.09
N TYR A 550 15.22 18.41 0.24
CA TYR A 550 14.92 19.67 0.93
C TYR A 550 15.96 20.15 1.95
N ARG A 551 17.02 19.39 2.29
CA ARG A 551 18.07 19.85 3.24
C ARG A 551 18.68 21.20 2.85
N ASP A 552 18.96 21.38 1.56
CA ASP A 552 19.56 22.60 1.01
C ASP A 552 18.54 23.74 0.81
N LYS A 553 17.26 23.49 1.11
CA LYS A 553 16.14 24.45 1.04
C LYS A 553 15.67 24.95 2.41
N GLY A 554 16.21 24.40 3.50
CA GLY A 554 15.85 24.79 4.88
C GLY A 554 15.06 23.74 5.68
N LEU A 555 15.03 22.48 5.23
CA LEU A 555 14.58 21.36 6.06
C LEU A 555 15.74 20.85 6.93
N GLU A 556 15.48 20.63 8.21
CA GLU A 556 16.29 19.81 9.11
C GLU A 556 15.54 18.51 9.40
N ILE A 557 16.22 17.38 9.38
CA ILE A 557 15.66 16.10 9.84
C ILE A 557 16.51 15.60 10.99
N VAL A 558 15.86 15.12 12.04
CA VAL A 558 16.52 14.39 13.13
C VAL A 558 15.68 13.15 13.44
N ALA A 559 16.33 11.99 13.47
CA ALA A 559 15.68 10.72 13.77
C ALA A 559 16.11 10.21 15.16
N LEU A 560 15.16 10.08 16.08
CA LEU A 560 15.41 9.75 17.48
C LEU A 560 14.84 8.38 17.87
N ASN A 561 15.63 7.64 18.62
CA ASN A 561 15.18 6.45 19.33
C ASN A 561 14.73 6.85 20.76
N PRO A 562 13.48 6.56 21.17
CA PRO A 562 12.96 6.89 22.49
C PRO A 562 12.81 5.66 23.42
N ARG A 563 13.40 4.51 23.07
CA ARG A 563 13.22 3.21 23.75
C ARG A 563 14.50 2.64 24.33
N GLU A 564 15.61 2.80 23.63
CA GLU A 564 16.93 2.55 24.16
C GLU A 564 17.45 3.75 24.94
N THR A 565 18.15 3.50 26.04
CA THR A 565 18.84 4.50 26.86
C THR A 565 20.25 4.75 26.35
N THR A 566 20.87 5.88 26.70
CA THR A 566 22.17 6.32 26.18
C THR A 566 23.35 5.37 26.48
N ASP A 567 23.24 4.51 27.49
CA ASP A 567 24.19 3.42 27.73
C ASP A 567 24.16 2.32 26.65
N LYS A 568 23.08 2.26 25.87
CA LYS A 568 22.89 1.35 24.71
C LYS A 568 23.08 2.03 23.36
N ILE A 569 23.72 3.19 23.31
CA ILE A 569 23.92 3.92 22.04
C ILE A 569 24.64 3.08 20.98
N GLY A 570 25.52 2.15 21.38
CA GLY A 570 26.15 1.18 20.47
C GLY A 570 25.19 0.17 19.82
N ASP A 571 24.12 -0.25 20.52
CA ASP A 571 23.09 -1.13 19.94
C ASP A 571 22.26 -0.38 18.88
N VAL A 572 21.94 0.89 19.16
CA VAL A 572 21.25 1.78 18.22
C VAL A 572 22.14 2.11 17.02
N GLN A 573 23.44 2.35 17.26
CA GLN A 573 24.42 2.57 16.19
C GLN A 573 24.52 1.35 15.27
N ALA A 574 24.65 0.12 15.81
CA ALA A 574 24.72 -1.09 15.01
C ALA A 574 23.48 -1.32 14.12
N TYR A 575 22.28 -0.95 14.61
CA TYR A 575 21.06 -0.91 13.80
C TYR A 575 21.16 0.14 12.69
N CYS A 576 21.61 1.35 13.02
CA CYS A 576 21.65 2.50 12.11
C CYS A 576 22.76 2.42 11.04
N GLU A 577 23.89 1.75 11.30
CA GLU A 577 24.98 1.54 10.33
C GLU A 577 24.54 0.81 9.05
N ASN A 578 23.33 0.23 9.06
CA ASN A 578 22.72 -0.50 7.95
C ASN A 578 21.53 0.25 7.33
N LEU A 579 21.26 1.48 7.77
CA LEU A 579 20.33 2.40 7.13
C LEU A 579 21.14 3.35 6.24
N VAL A 580 20.78 3.44 4.96
CA VAL A 580 21.37 4.44 4.05
C VAL A 580 20.68 5.77 4.33
N VAL A 581 21.16 6.48 5.36
CA VAL A 581 20.66 7.80 5.76
C VAL A 581 21.83 8.72 6.13
N SER A 582 21.67 10.02 5.91
CA SER A 582 22.70 11.05 6.18
C SER A 582 22.20 12.19 7.06
N PHE A 583 20.93 12.17 7.48
CA PHE A 583 20.43 13.02 8.56
C PHE A 583 20.90 12.53 9.95
N PRO A 584 21.00 13.44 10.94
CA PRO A 584 21.30 13.09 12.34
C PRO A 584 20.39 12.00 12.92
N LEU A 585 21.02 11.02 13.56
CA LEU A 585 20.39 9.94 14.31
C LEU A 585 20.82 10.02 15.78
N GLY A 586 19.93 9.68 16.71
CA GLY A 586 20.24 9.72 18.15
C GLY A 586 19.23 9.04 19.06
N ILE A 587 19.38 9.31 20.36
CA ILE A 587 18.50 8.84 21.44
C ILE A 587 17.88 10.05 22.15
N GLU A 588 16.55 10.06 22.33
CA GLU A 588 15.86 11.01 23.21
C GLU A 588 15.81 10.44 24.64
N GLU A 589 16.61 10.97 25.56
CA GLU A 589 16.59 10.56 26.97
C GLU A 589 16.58 11.78 27.92
N PRO A 590 15.55 11.95 28.77
CA PRO A 590 14.30 11.18 28.83
C PRO A 590 13.37 11.50 27.64
N ALA A 591 12.75 10.46 27.06
CA ALA A 591 11.87 10.50 25.88
C ALA A 591 10.52 11.23 26.11
N SER A 592 10.58 12.48 26.56
CA SER A 592 9.45 13.26 27.06
C SER A 592 8.62 13.84 25.92
N THR A 593 9.27 14.20 24.81
CA THR A 593 8.63 14.71 23.59
C THR A 593 7.94 13.57 22.87
N TYR A 594 8.62 12.43 22.68
CA TYR A 594 7.99 11.20 22.19
C TYR A 594 6.75 10.82 23.02
N ALA A 595 6.85 10.82 24.36
CA ALA A 595 5.71 10.52 25.22
C ALA A 595 4.55 11.53 25.04
N ALA A 596 4.85 12.83 24.95
CA ALA A 596 3.84 13.87 24.78
C ALA A 596 3.18 13.87 23.39
N VAL A 597 3.89 13.47 22.34
CA VAL A 597 3.35 13.25 20.99
C VAL A 597 2.50 11.98 20.96
N THR A 598 3.03 10.86 21.44
CA THR A 598 2.37 9.53 21.35
C THR A 598 1.21 9.34 22.32
N THR A 599 1.02 10.23 23.30
CA THR A 599 -0.22 10.32 24.08
C THR A 599 -1.45 10.47 23.16
N ASN A 600 -1.28 11.07 21.98
CA ASN A 600 -2.35 11.26 21.00
C ASN A 600 -2.59 10.06 20.09
N PHE A 601 -1.86 8.94 20.25
CA PHE A 601 -1.97 7.75 19.40
C PHE A 601 -2.48 6.54 20.19
N VAL A 602 -3.36 5.75 19.56
CA VAL A 602 -3.99 4.58 20.18
C VAL A 602 -3.24 3.31 19.76
N GLY A 603 -2.76 2.54 20.73
CA GLY A 603 -2.18 1.21 20.53
C GLY A 603 -0.76 1.07 21.13
N PRO A 604 -0.28 -0.17 21.34
CA PRO A 604 1.05 -0.41 21.89
C PRO A 604 2.14 -0.12 20.86
N ASN A 605 3.02 0.84 21.18
CA ASN A 605 4.24 1.18 20.43
C ASN A 605 4.00 1.71 19.00
N PRO A 606 3.43 2.92 18.86
CA PRO A 606 3.39 3.63 17.57
C PRO A 606 4.83 3.89 17.08
N PHE A 607 5.21 3.21 16.00
CA PHE A 607 6.47 3.39 15.26
C PHE A 607 6.28 3.02 13.78
N PRO A 608 6.84 3.80 12.83
CA PRO A 608 7.50 5.09 13.03
C PRO A 608 6.52 6.15 13.58
N VAL A 609 7.05 7.27 14.06
CA VAL A 609 6.25 8.48 14.36
C VAL A 609 6.96 9.68 13.77
N ASP A 610 6.26 10.50 13.01
CA ASP A 610 6.82 11.67 12.33
C ASP A 610 6.10 12.94 12.76
N VAL A 611 6.88 13.96 13.12
CA VAL A 611 6.39 15.27 13.58
C VAL A 611 7.06 16.36 12.74
N ILE A 612 6.26 17.17 12.03
CA ILE A 612 6.78 18.31 11.24
C ILE A 612 6.46 19.60 11.99
N VAL A 613 7.47 20.46 12.11
CA VAL A 613 7.46 21.70 12.88
C VAL A 613 7.89 22.85 11.97
N GLY A 614 7.13 23.95 12.02
CA GLY A 614 7.41 25.17 11.26
C GLY A 614 8.61 25.94 11.78
N LYS A 615 9.05 26.94 10.98
CA LYS A 615 10.19 27.83 11.29
C LYS A 615 10.01 28.63 12.58
N ASP A 616 8.76 28.76 13.05
CA ASP A 616 8.32 29.41 14.28
C ASP A 616 8.33 28.48 15.52
N GLY A 617 8.61 27.18 15.34
CA GLY A 617 8.56 26.17 16.40
C GLY A 617 7.16 25.54 16.61
N THR A 618 6.19 25.85 15.77
CA THR A 618 4.82 25.30 15.87
C THR A 618 4.70 23.95 15.16
N VAL A 619 4.10 22.96 15.81
CA VAL A 619 3.82 21.64 15.23
C VAL A 619 2.69 21.73 14.19
N ARG A 620 2.96 21.24 12.98
CA ARG A 620 2.09 21.34 11.80
C ARG A 620 1.70 19.97 11.22
N TYR A 621 2.41 18.90 11.62
CA TYR A 621 2.04 17.51 11.37
C TYR A 621 2.49 16.63 12.54
N ALA A 622 1.71 15.59 12.88
CA ALA A 622 2.11 14.53 13.81
C ALA A 622 1.33 13.25 13.49
N SER A 623 2.03 12.16 13.14
CA SER A 623 1.42 10.88 12.77
C SER A 623 2.24 9.68 13.24
N HIS A 624 1.61 8.52 13.41
CA HIS A 624 2.26 7.20 13.50
C HIS A 624 2.01 6.31 12.26
N GLU A 625 1.27 6.84 11.30
CA GLU A 625 1.02 6.23 10.00
C GLU A 625 1.85 7.02 8.98
N TYR A 626 2.75 6.33 8.28
CA TYR A 626 3.62 6.97 7.31
C TYR A 626 2.85 7.36 6.04
N ASP A 627 2.55 8.65 5.92
CA ASP A 627 1.96 9.28 4.75
C ASP A 627 2.98 10.28 4.17
N PRO A 628 3.85 9.83 3.24
CA PRO A 628 4.88 10.68 2.68
C PRO A 628 4.33 11.83 1.83
N ASP A 629 3.08 11.73 1.37
CA ASP A 629 2.49 12.68 0.44
C ASP A 629 1.91 13.88 1.22
N ALA A 630 1.25 13.63 2.36
CA ALA A 630 0.92 14.68 3.32
C ALA A 630 2.18 15.29 3.97
N MET A 631 3.19 14.49 4.29
CA MET A 631 4.47 15.01 4.81
C MET A 631 5.15 15.94 3.81
N ALA A 632 5.21 15.57 2.52
CA ALA A 632 5.74 16.42 1.46
C ALA A 632 4.98 17.74 1.35
N ALA A 633 3.64 17.69 1.29
CA ALA A 633 2.79 18.88 1.19
C ALA A 633 3.00 19.85 2.36
N VAL A 634 3.05 19.36 3.59
CA VAL A 634 3.32 20.18 4.78
C VAL A 634 4.74 20.74 4.77
N ILE A 635 5.76 19.96 4.38
CA ILE A 635 7.14 20.46 4.27
C ILE A 635 7.23 21.57 3.21
N GLU A 636 6.64 21.39 2.03
CA GLU A 636 6.66 22.37 0.94
C GLU A 636 5.93 23.67 1.31
N GLU A 637 4.78 23.58 1.99
CA GLU A 637 4.07 24.72 2.56
C GLU A 637 4.97 25.53 3.51
N LEU A 638 5.58 24.86 4.51
CA LEU A 638 6.41 25.49 5.52
C LEU A 638 7.75 26.03 4.99
N LEU A 639 8.28 25.45 3.92
CA LEU A 639 9.46 25.96 3.25
C LEU A 639 9.15 27.26 2.48
N ALA A 640 7.92 27.42 1.98
CA ALA A 640 7.46 28.61 1.27
C ALA A 640 7.05 29.80 2.17
N GLU A 641 6.73 29.55 3.46
CA GLU A 641 6.48 30.58 4.50
C GLU A 641 7.72 31.44 4.83
#